data_AF-A0A8J9ZC14-F1
#
_entry.id   AF-A0A8J9ZC14-F1
#
_cell.length_a   1.000
_cell.length_b   1.000
_cell.length_c   1.000
_cell.angle_alpha   90.00
_cell.angle_beta   90.00
_cell.angle_gamma   90.00
#
_symmetry.space_group_name_H-M   'P 1'
#
loop_
_entity.id
_entity.type
_entity.pdbx_description
1 polymer ?
#
loop_
_entity_poly.entity_id
_entity_poly.type
_entity_poly.pdbx_seq_one_letter_code
_entity_poly.pdbx_strand_id
1 'polypeptide(L)'
;MFLEHVLIEQVLLEQMLVKQVFLEHVLVEQVFLEQVLIEQVFLEQVLIEQVFLEEPTGIMGTLAERKAVVQQVFRARRPTAGYLNAHQLQGLHAEIRQGGISLQQVEASIQYVCAGDGCEEDELYDVLQEMDRRYFLLQDLKWEFSLLDHGHSDSVTPDQARFMFEAVHGQLFSKRRWQKFLQSRKLPKSGVSFSEIEVDLCNIPNREEVLKEKLEEEQQSQERRKPPNYTRKKVVRPMRDSDLRAFGSWITSHNWDEVLQETNTQAKSTTFYTTLNQAIEKFLPAKTVRTHCRDKPWITPMIKSLISKRQRAFKKGDTCTWKHLRNKIAREISTAKNKHYHDNIKHLKSADPRKWYQNIKQMANLCSDPTDIEVPGVDQTCTQTVANAINRHLASTSQQLPPLSLADLPSFLPAPGPPPRVSVWEMYHRLRRVKLGKASGVDGISARLVREFAFELSTPVSDIFNSSLQEGTVPSVWKMADVVPVPKEKPPRLEKLRPISLTPIFAKVCEGFVTDWCLSDILPTIDPRQYGSLKGKSTTHYLTSLIHHLASTTDKPGYCNTLVLTDFTRAFDRVHHLTAVAKLLDLGVRRSIIPWVCAFLSNRQQRVKYQQVLSEWETLTCGVPQGTKLGPLVFLTLINDASPVSEDSAEAWKYVDDMSLSEARPVTHDSTLQTDVDSLVRWTEDNHMQLNPSKCMVMLICFMRNPPPPPVLTIKTSTLQVVQFAKILGVIFQANLKWDAHVNMMVNKGSRRLYLLRVLKRHGLDTTDLTLVFVGFIRPTLEYACPVWHPEKFRRREEQRSAQKKREDDERKKREAEETRKRTEEENRKKEEERNLKQKEKDKIKEKKKLEEEKEREEKEKRRLEAEKEKQRLEEQRRLEDEEGRRQAELIEVKRAQEIQLKLEAEAKAREEQRSKELEEAKDAEEAAKEAEEAENQAKKEAEEAIEAAKKATTAEEKEAAEKARKKAEDKAKAERESRIRNNLKVAIKSKEKKKLESAIQEFKKAKLKDTDGDLAAGERLIKMHQAKGALVDTMKKRKLSDLEKAVTAVKKGGFEVDMPEEMIQANKLMIRLKRLERLRQEVQNLKQSTVAEIRSYSKPPAAVHQVMIATYLLLGNPEKETKNWKLVQALVGKTGKEGLKRRVLECDPVKVPPAAASRAKEILDQFDLDSVRDVSGGAATFYVWAVGVVEEVEEEKEKSEEQE
;
A
#
# COMPACT_ATOMS: atom_id res chain seq x y z
N MET A 1 10.30 -2.17 21.12
CA MET A 1 10.43 -0.74 20.77
C MET A 1 10.37 -0.40 19.27
N PHE A 2 10.93 -1.18 18.34
CA PHE A 2 10.90 -0.84 16.89
C PHE A 2 9.52 -0.96 16.19
N LEU A 3 8.50 -1.59 16.79
CA LEU A 3 7.18 -1.75 16.17
C LEU A 3 6.19 -0.60 16.45
N GLU A 4 6.32 0.10 17.58
CA GLU A 4 5.38 1.18 17.95
C GLU A 4 5.76 2.53 17.34
N HIS A 5 7.04 2.75 17.06
CA HIS A 5 7.49 3.96 16.35
C HIS A 5 7.02 4.04 14.89
N VAL A 6 6.64 2.91 14.30
CA VAL A 6 6.05 2.78 12.95
C VAL A 6 4.56 3.15 12.93
N LEU A 7 3.88 3.15 14.08
CA LEU A 7 2.45 3.48 14.16
C LEU A 7 2.19 4.99 14.34
N ILE A 8 3.11 5.72 14.97
CA ILE A 8 3.05 7.20 15.02
C ILE A 8 3.54 7.82 13.70
N GLU A 9 4.21 7.06 12.83
CA GLU A 9 4.51 7.48 11.45
C GLU A 9 3.26 7.61 10.57
N GLN A 10 2.15 6.97 10.91
CA GLN A 10 0.94 6.96 10.07
C GLN A 10 0.18 8.30 10.06
N VAL A 11 0.17 9.05 11.16
CA VAL A 11 -0.63 10.29 11.27
C VAL A 11 0.08 11.51 10.64
N LEU A 12 1.42 11.52 10.64
CA LEU A 12 2.19 12.62 10.07
C LEU A 12 2.56 12.41 8.59
N LEU A 13 2.69 11.15 8.11
CA LEU A 13 2.77 10.88 6.68
C LEU A 13 1.45 11.20 5.95
N GLU A 14 0.30 11.02 6.60
CA GLU A 14 -0.99 11.45 6.05
C GLU A 14 -1.01 12.95 5.78
N GLN A 15 -0.47 13.79 6.68
CA GLN A 15 -0.44 15.23 6.47
C GLN A 15 0.60 15.70 5.44
N MET A 16 1.72 15.00 5.28
CA MET A 16 2.73 15.34 4.26
C MET A 16 2.35 14.84 2.86
N LEU A 17 1.76 13.65 2.72
CA LEU A 17 1.23 13.15 1.44
C LEU A 17 0.02 13.96 0.98
N VAL A 18 -0.83 14.43 1.91
CA VAL A 18 -1.94 15.34 1.57
C VAL A 18 -1.41 16.71 1.14
N LYS A 19 -0.34 17.25 1.76
CA LYS A 19 0.23 18.55 1.36
C LYS A 19 1.08 18.53 0.09
N GLN A 20 1.89 17.50 -0.19
CA GLN A 20 2.78 17.47 -1.36
C GLN A 20 2.20 16.73 -2.58
N VAL A 21 1.35 15.71 -2.39
CA VAL A 21 0.81 14.93 -3.52
C VAL A 21 -0.59 15.37 -3.92
N PHE A 22 -1.40 15.88 -2.98
CA PHE A 22 -2.77 16.33 -3.26
C PHE A 22 -2.90 17.83 -3.54
N LEU A 23 -2.12 18.72 -2.90
CA LEU A 23 -2.25 20.15 -3.14
C LEU A 23 -1.46 20.66 -4.37
N GLU A 24 -0.25 20.16 -4.65
CA GLU A 24 0.55 20.67 -5.79
C GLU A 24 0.17 20.09 -7.14
N HIS A 25 -0.45 18.90 -7.20
CA HIS A 25 -0.77 18.22 -8.47
C HIS A 25 -2.27 18.09 -8.78
N VAL A 26 -3.17 18.53 -7.88
CA VAL A 26 -4.62 18.58 -8.16
C VAL A 26 -5.10 20.02 -8.40
N LEU A 27 -4.40 21.03 -7.88
CA LEU A 27 -4.79 22.44 -8.08
C LEU A 27 -4.17 23.11 -9.31
N VAL A 28 -3.21 22.47 -10.00
CA VAL A 28 -2.64 23.02 -11.25
C VAL A 28 -3.47 22.65 -12.49
N GLU A 29 -4.38 21.67 -12.40
CA GLU A 29 -5.34 21.37 -13.48
C GLU A 29 -6.65 22.19 -13.41
N GLN A 30 -6.81 23.07 -12.40
CA GLN A 30 -7.99 23.96 -12.28
C GLN A 30 -7.69 25.46 -12.42
N VAL A 31 -6.46 25.86 -12.78
CA VAL A 31 -6.11 27.29 -13.00
C VAL A 31 -5.91 27.63 -14.49
N PHE A 32 -5.98 26.65 -15.40
CA PHE A 32 -5.85 26.88 -16.86
C PHE A 32 -7.18 26.85 -17.63
N LEU A 33 -8.32 27.04 -16.95
CA LEU A 33 -9.64 27.02 -17.57
C LEU A 33 -10.54 28.24 -17.27
N GLU A 34 -10.00 29.26 -16.60
CA GLU A 34 -10.73 30.53 -16.35
C GLU A 34 -10.18 31.75 -17.12
N GLN A 35 -9.08 31.61 -17.87
CA GLN A 35 -8.55 32.69 -18.72
C GLN A 35 -8.72 32.47 -20.24
N VAL A 36 -9.42 31.40 -20.66
CA VAL A 36 -9.70 31.14 -22.09
C VAL A 36 -11.19 31.27 -22.43
N LEU A 37 -12.05 31.48 -21.44
CA LEU A 37 -13.50 31.65 -21.63
C LEU A 37 -13.99 33.11 -21.58
N ILE A 38 -13.07 34.09 -21.51
CA ILE A 38 -13.41 35.52 -21.44
C ILE A 38 -13.25 36.24 -22.81
N GLU A 39 -12.66 35.59 -23.83
CA GLU A 39 -12.47 36.22 -25.15
C GLU A 39 -13.37 35.68 -26.28
N GLN A 40 -14.30 34.75 -26.01
CA GLN A 40 -15.27 34.28 -27.02
C GLN A 40 -16.72 34.73 -26.79
N VAL A 41 -16.95 35.71 -25.93
CA VAL A 41 -18.30 36.27 -25.64
C VAL A 41 -18.47 37.72 -26.13
N PHE A 42 -17.48 38.30 -26.82
CA PHE A 42 -17.49 39.71 -27.24
C PHE A 42 -17.49 39.95 -28.77
N LEU A 43 -18.18 39.10 -29.54
CA LEU A 43 -18.34 39.28 -31.00
C LEU A 43 -19.80 39.12 -31.48
N GLU A 44 -20.78 39.50 -30.65
CA GLU A 44 -22.20 39.52 -31.05
C GLU A 44 -22.73 40.93 -31.46
N GLN A 45 -21.87 41.94 -31.61
CA GLN A 45 -22.32 43.29 -31.94
C GLN A 45 -21.39 44.02 -32.90
N VAL A 46 -21.31 43.58 -34.16
CA VAL A 46 -20.97 44.47 -35.27
C VAL A 46 -21.61 43.90 -36.55
N LEU A 47 -22.06 44.79 -37.45
CA LEU A 47 -22.30 44.58 -38.89
C LEU A 47 -23.76 44.29 -39.30
N ILE A 48 -24.62 45.31 -39.26
CA ILE A 48 -25.32 46.00 -40.38
C ILE A 48 -25.85 47.29 -39.72
N GLU A 49 -24.99 48.29 -39.53
CA GLU A 49 -25.37 49.56 -38.89
C GLU A 49 -24.92 50.82 -39.66
N GLN A 50 -24.22 50.67 -40.78
CA GLN A 50 -23.65 51.83 -41.50
C GLN A 50 -24.23 52.10 -42.90
N VAL A 51 -25.32 51.44 -43.32
CA VAL A 51 -25.85 51.62 -44.69
C VAL A 51 -27.33 52.05 -44.73
N PHE A 52 -28.06 51.97 -43.62
CA PHE A 52 -29.43 52.49 -43.54
C PHE A 52 -29.47 53.57 -42.46
N LEU A 53 -29.20 54.82 -42.86
CA LEU A 53 -29.81 56.07 -42.38
C LEU A 53 -28.97 57.27 -42.86
N GLU A 54 -29.29 57.78 -44.05
CA GLU A 54 -29.43 59.23 -44.19
C GLU A 54 -30.80 59.60 -43.61
N GLU A 55 -30.88 59.77 -42.29
CA GLU A 55 -31.81 60.70 -41.65
C GLU A 55 -31.40 60.92 -40.18
N PRO A 56 -31.29 62.18 -39.70
CA PRO A 56 -30.66 62.48 -38.43
C PRO A 56 -31.69 62.56 -37.30
N THR A 57 -32.12 61.44 -36.73
CA THR A 57 -32.59 61.41 -35.33
C THR A 57 -32.24 60.07 -34.70
N GLY A 58 -31.42 60.11 -33.65
CA GLY A 58 -30.97 58.93 -32.94
C GLY A 58 -32.12 58.22 -32.23
N ILE A 59 -32.29 56.94 -32.53
CA ILE A 59 -32.67 55.80 -31.68
C ILE A 59 -32.38 54.54 -32.52
N MET A 60 -31.53 53.65 -32.01
CA MET A 60 -31.35 52.32 -32.61
C MET A 60 -32.63 51.50 -32.42
N GLY A 61 -33.32 51.19 -33.51
CA GLY A 61 -34.51 50.36 -33.51
C GLY A 61 -34.27 48.91 -33.11
N THR A 62 -35.30 48.25 -32.58
CA THR A 62 -35.28 46.83 -32.17
C THR A 62 -34.97 45.88 -33.34
N LEU A 63 -34.52 44.64 -33.08
CA LEU A 63 -34.28 43.61 -34.12
C LEU A 63 -35.50 43.43 -35.05
N ALA A 64 -36.70 43.58 -34.50
CA ALA A 64 -37.96 43.53 -35.24
C ALA A 64 -38.09 44.68 -36.26
N GLU A 65 -37.66 45.89 -35.90
CA GLU A 65 -37.67 47.06 -36.80
C GLU A 65 -36.64 46.90 -37.93
N ARG A 66 -35.46 46.36 -37.63
CA ARG A 66 -34.43 46.05 -38.65
C ARG A 66 -34.91 44.98 -39.62
N LYS A 67 -35.51 43.88 -39.12
CA LYS A 67 -36.14 42.85 -39.96
C LYS A 67 -37.28 43.43 -40.82
N ALA A 68 -38.08 44.35 -40.28
CA ALA A 68 -39.18 45.00 -41.02
C ALA A 68 -38.68 45.87 -42.19
N VAL A 69 -37.58 46.63 -42.02
CA VAL A 69 -36.97 47.43 -43.10
C VAL A 69 -36.44 46.52 -44.21
N VAL A 70 -35.74 45.44 -43.85
CA VAL A 70 -35.21 44.45 -44.82
C VAL A 70 -36.35 43.76 -45.58
N GLN A 71 -37.46 43.43 -44.91
CA GLN A 71 -38.67 42.90 -45.55
C GLN A 71 -39.34 43.92 -46.49
N GLN A 72 -39.32 45.21 -46.16
CA GLN A 72 -39.76 46.25 -47.09
C GLN A 72 -38.91 46.30 -48.37
N VAL A 73 -37.59 46.16 -48.25
CA VAL A 73 -36.67 46.08 -49.40
C VAL A 73 -36.94 44.83 -50.24
N PHE A 74 -37.22 43.68 -49.61
CA PHE A 74 -37.63 42.45 -50.30
C PHE A 74 -38.91 42.67 -51.13
N ARG A 75 -39.93 43.31 -50.54
CA ARG A 75 -41.22 43.58 -51.20
C ARG A 75 -41.11 44.60 -52.34
N ALA A 76 -40.23 45.61 -52.20
CA ALA A 76 -40.01 46.62 -53.23
C ALA A 76 -39.43 46.06 -54.54
N ARG A 77 -38.68 44.95 -54.46
CA ARG A 77 -38.05 44.29 -55.62
C ARG A 77 -38.93 43.23 -56.33
N ARG A 78 -40.20 43.06 -55.90
CA ARG A 78 -41.23 42.13 -56.42
C ARG A 78 -40.67 40.89 -57.16
N PRO A 79 -40.18 39.87 -56.44
CA PRO A 79 -39.81 38.60 -57.07
C PRO A 79 -41.06 37.87 -57.58
N THR A 80 -41.08 37.49 -58.86
CA THR A 80 -42.17 36.73 -59.48
C THR A 80 -42.32 35.30 -58.95
N ALA A 81 -41.28 34.77 -58.29
CA ALA A 81 -41.19 33.40 -57.79
C ALA A 81 -41.40 33.25 -56.26
N GLY A 82 -41.60 34.35 -55.51
CA GLY A 82 -41.79 34.33 -54.06
C GLY A 82 -40.50 34.27 -53.23
N TYR A 83 -39.34 34.05 -53.85
CA TYR A 83 -38.01 34.04 -53.22
C TYR A 83 -37.00 34.82 -54.08
N LEU A 84 -35.91 35.30 -53.46
CA LEU A 84 -34.77 35.90 -54.16
C LEU A 84 -33.74 34.84 -54.52
N ASN A 85 -33.26 34.85 -55.76
CA ASN A 85 -32.18 33.96 -56.21
C ASN A 85 -30.79 34.56 -55.90
N ALA A 86 -29.74 33.73 -55.99
CA ALA A 86 -28.37 34.13 -55.67
C ALA A 86 -27.88 35.36 -56.46
N HIS A 87 -28.26 35.49 -57.74
CA HIS A 87 -27.89 36.65 -58.55
C HIS A 87 -28.55 37.95 -58.07
N GLN A 88 -29.82 37.88 -57.67
CA GLN A 88 -30.55 39.04 -57.13
C GLN A 88 -29.99 39.47 -55.78
N LEU A 89 -29.63 38.51 -54.92
CA LEU A 89 -28.98 38.76 -53.63
C LEU A 89 -27.57 39.33 -53.79
N GLN A 90 -26.80 38.84 -54.76
CA GLN A 90 -25.48 39.38 -55.07
C GLN A 90 -25.59 40.85 -55.50
N GLY A 91 -26.57 41.19 -56.34
CA GLY A 91 -26.85 42.57 -56.74
C GLY A 91 -27.22 43.44 -55.56
N LEU A 92 -28.13 42.96 -54.69
CA LEU A 92 -28.53 43.66 -53.47
C LEU A 92 -27.35 43.92 -52.53
N HIS A 93 -26.47 42.93 -52.33
CA HIS A 93 -25.29 43.07 -51.48
C HIS A 93 -24.24 44.02 -52.07
N ALA A 94 -24.06 44.01 -53.39
CA ALA A 94 -23.15 44.93 -54.07
C ALA A 94 -23.60 46.41 -54.01
N GLU A 95 -24.91 46.67 -53.88
CA GLU A 95 -25.42 48.01 -53.61
C GLU A 95 -25.11 48.47 -52.17
N ILE A 96 -24.99 47.53 -51.24
CA ILE A 96 -24.73 47.80 -49.81
C ILE A 96 -23.23 47.90 -49.51
N ARG A 97 -22.39 47.06 -50.15
CA ARG A 97 -20.95 46.95 -49.90
C ARG A 97 -20.16 47.12 -51.20
N GLN A 98 -19.21 48.06 -51.20
CA GLN A 98 -18.29 48.24 -52.33
C GLN A 98 -17.50 46.95 -52.61
N GLY A 99 -17.54 46.46 -53.86
CA GLY A 99 -16.81 45.28 -54.30
C GLY A 99 -17.60 43.97 -54.25
N GLY A 100 -18.71 43.90 -53.50
CA GLY A 100 -19.61 42.74 -53.42
C GLY A 100 -18.93 41.42 -52.99
N ILE A 101 -19.69 40.32 -52.99
CA ILE A 101 -19.19 38.97 -52.71
C ILE A 101 -19.37 38.06 -53.94
N SER A 102 -18.53 37.02 -54.11
CA SER A 102 -18.61 36.12 -55.27
C SER A 102 -19.92 35.32 -55.27
N LEU A 103 -20.42 34.94 -56.45
CA LEU A 103 -21.69 34.21 -56.57
C LEU A 103 -21.66 32.89 -55.78
N GLN A 104 -20.53 32.19 -55.78
CA GLN A 104 -20.32 30.95 -55.02
C GLN A 104 -20.47 31.16 -53.51
N GLN A 105 -20.09 32.33 -52.99
CA GLN A 105 -20.26 32.67 -51.59
C GLN A 105 -21.70 33.07 -51.26
N VAL A 106 -22.41 33.70 -52.20
CA VAL A 106 -23.86 33.96 -52.05
C VAL A 106 -24.61 32.63 -52.00
N GLU A 107 -24.34 31.73 -52.94
CA GLU A 107 -24.92 30.38 -52.95
C GLU A 107 -24.61 29.62 -51.65
N ALA A 108 -23.36 29.68 -51.17
CA ALA A 108 -22.98 29.05 -49.91
C ALA A 108 -23.65 29.71 -48.68
N SER A 109 -23.93 31.02 -48.73
CA SER A 109 -24.68 31.72 -47.66
C SER A 109 -26.13 31.27 -47.62
N ILE A 110 -26.79 31.18 -48.78
CA ILE A 110 -28.16 30.65 -48.89
C ILE A 110 -28.19 29.20 -48.43
N GLN A 111 -27.25 28.37 -48.88
CA GLN A 111 -27.18 26.96 -48.47
C GLN A 111 -26.93 26.81 -46.95
N TYR A 112 -26.19 27.73 -46.34
CA TYR A 112 -25.90 27.71 -44.91
C TYR A 112 -27.12 28.09 -44.06
N VAL A 113 -27.88 29.11 -44.48
CA VAL A 113 -29.03 29.64 -43.72
C VAL A 113 -30.33 28.92 -44.09
N CYS A 114 -30.65 28.83 -45.38
CA CYS A 114 -31.92 28.34 -45.90
C CYS A 114 -31.90 26.84 -46.24
N ALA A 115 -30.71 26.23 -46.37
CA ALA A 115 -30.53 24.85 -46.83
C ALA A 115 -31.20 24.54 -48.19
N GLY A 116 -31.36 25.54 -49.06
CA GLY A 116 -31.99 25.43 -50.39
C GLY A 116 -31.40 26.42 -51.41
N ASP A 117 -32.04 26.54 -52.58
CA ASP A 117 -31.53 27.30 -53.74
C ASP A 117 -31.98 28.78 -53.80
N GLY A 118 -32.74 29.25 -52.81
CA GLY A 118 -33.32 30.60 -52.78
C GLY A 118 -33.59 31.09 -51.37
N CYS A 119 -33.81 32.40 -51.23
CA CYS A 119 -34.06 33.07 -49.95
C CYS A 119 -35.50 33.61 -49.89
N GLU A 120 -36.26 33.18 -48.89
CA GLU A 120 -37.62 33.68 -48.62
C GLU A 120 -37.60 35.00 -47.83
N GLU A 121 -38.77 35.63 -47.66
CA GLU A 121 -38.90 36.99 -47.10
C GLU A 121 -38.45 37.08 -45.63
N ASP A 122 -38.70 36.05 -44.84
CA ASP A 122 -38.35 35.95 -43.42
C ASP A 122 -36.88 35.59 -43.18
N GLU A 123 -36.23 34.97 -44.16
CA GLU A 123 -34.84 34.53 -44.11
C GLU A 123 -33.84 35.59 -44.61
N LEU A 124 -34.31 36.62 -45.35
CA LEU A 124 -33.46 37.62 -46.01
C LEU A 124 -32.47 38.29 -45.06
N TYR A 125 -32.91 38.64 -43.85
CA TYR A 125 -32.05 39.29 -42.87
C TYR A 125 -30.88 38.40 -42.44
N ASP A 126 -31.16 37.12 -42.20
CA ASP A 126 -30.17 36.16 -41.70
C ASP A 126 -29.21 35.75 -42.83
N VAL A 127 -29.70 35.65 -44.07
CA VAL A 127 -28.87 35.47 -45.27
C VAL A 127 -27.94 36.67 -45.51
N LEU A 128 -28.45 37.90 -45.39
CA LEU A 128 -27.63 39.10 -45.55
C LEU A 128 -26.57 39.23 -44.44
N GLN A 129 -26.86 38.82 -43.21
CA GLN A 129 -25.87 38.77 -42.14
C GLN A 129 -24.77 37.75 -42.43
N GLU A 130 -25.11 36.55 -42.89
CA GLU A 130 -24.12 35.53 -43.25
C GLU A 130 -23.28 35.96 -44.45
N MET A 131 -23.87 36.65 -45.43
CA MET A 131 -23.16 37.26 -46.55
C MET A 131 -22.18 38.34 -46.08
N ASP A 132 -22.58 39.20 -45.13
CA ASP A 132 -21.69 40.20 -44.54
C ASP A 132 -20.56 39.54 -43.74
N ARG A 133 -20.85 38.52 -42.92
CA ARG A 133 -19.82 37.73 -42.20
C ARG A 133 -18.77 37.18 -43.16
N ARG A 134 -19.20 36.57 -44.27
CA ARG A 134 -18.30 36.02 -45.30
C ARG A 134 -17.55 37.11 -46.04
N TYR A 135 -18.18 38.25 -46.33
CA TYR A 135 -17.54 39.37 -47.02
C TYR A 135 -16.34 39.91 -46.24
N PHE A 136 -16.49 40.16 -44.93
CA PHE A 136 -15.37 40.63 -44.10
C PHE A 136 -14.29 39.57 -43.90
N LEU A 137 -14.69 38.31 -43.66
CA LEU A 137 -13.73 37.22 -43.52
C LEU A 137 -12.89 37.04 -44.80
N LEU A 138 -13.49 37.18 -45.99
CA LEU A 138 -12.78 37.09 -47.26
C LEU A 138 -11.75 38.20 -47.47
N GLN A 139 -11.99 39.41 -46.96
CA GLN A 139 -11.03 40.51 -47.05
C GLN A 139 -9.75 40.16 -46.29
N ASP A 140 -9.89 39.66 -45.06
CA ASP A 140 -8.76 39.26 -44.21
C ASP A 140 -8.03 38.05 -44.81
N LEU A 141 -8.77 37.03 -45.26
CA LEU A 141 -8.20 35.81 -45.84
C LEU A 141 -7.47 36.06 -47.17
N LYS A 142 -7.96 37.00 -48.00
CA LYS A 142 -7.27 37.39 -49.24
C LYS A 142 -5.92 38.04 -48.94
N TRP A 143 -5.87 38.88 -47.91
CA TRP A 143 -4.63 39.50 -47.47
C TRP A 143 -3.63 38.44 -46.94
N GLU A 144 -4.08 37.51 -46.10
CA GLU A 144 -3.24 36.42 -45.58
C GLU A 144 -2.76 35.46 -46.68
N PHE A 145 -3.61 35.15 -47.66
CA PHE A 145 -3.23 34.34 -48.81
C PHE A 145 -2.16 35.03 -49.65
N SER A 146 -2.28 36.35 -49.87
CA SER A 146 -1.28 37.14 -50.59
C SER A 146 0.08 37.19 -49.90
N LEU A 147 0.11 37.10 -48.57
CA LEU A 147 1.34 37.00 -47.78
C LEU A 147 2.06 35.66 -47.97
N LEU A 148 1.30 34.57 -48.15
CA LEU A 148 1.84 33.23 -48.36
C LEU A 148 2.27 32.97 -49.81
N ASP A 149 1.65 33.67 -50.77
CA ASP A 149 2.04 33.69 -52.18
C ASP A 149 3.19 34.68 -52.42
N HIS A 150 4.40 34.31 -51.96
CA HIS A 150 5.61 35.12 -52.10
C HIS A 150 6.02 35.43 -53.55
N GLY A 151 5.34 34.87 -54.56
CA GLY A 151 5.66 35.01 -55.98
C GLY A 151 4.57 35.67 -56.85
N HIS A 152 3.45 36.14 -56.26
CA HIS A 152 2.29 36.65 -57.00
C HIS A 152 1.81 35.72 -58.12
N SER A 153 1.84 34.42 -57.84
CA SER A 153 1.50 33.36 -58.79
C SER A 153 0.01 32.94 -58.72
N ASP A 154 -0.77 33.61 -57.87
CA ASP A 154 -2.16 33.26 -57.51
C ASP A 154 -2.31 31.80 -57.03
N SER A 155 -1.24 31.21 -56.50
CA SER A 155 -1.21 29.82 -56.03
C SER A 155 -0.25 29.59 -54.87
N VAL A 156 -0.70 28.82 -53.86
CA VAL A 156 0.13 28.40 -52.71
C VAL A 156 0.30 26.88 -52.68
N THR A 157 1.30 26.36 -51.99
CA THR A 157 1.48 24.90 -51.88
C THR A 157 0.36 24.27 -51.04
N PRO A 158 0.02 22.97 -51.25
CA PRO A 158 -0.98 22.29 -50.44
C PRO A 158 -0.71 22.34 -48.93
N ASP A 159 0.56 22.32 -48.51
CA ASP A 159 0.91 22.41 -47.09
C ASP A 159 0.72 23.84 -46.53
N GLN A 160 0.97 24.88 -47.32
CA GLN A 160 0.65 26.27 -46.95
C GLN A 160 -0.87 26.50 -46.90
N ALA A 161 -1.63 25.98 -47.87
CA ALA A 161 -3.08 26.01 -47.82
C ALA A 161 -3.61 25.27 -46.59
N ARG A 162 -3.04 24.10 -46.26
CA ARG A 162 -3.40 23.37 -45.04
C ARG A 162 -3.13 24.19 -43.78
N PHE A 163 -2.02 24.89 -43.72
CA PHE A 163 -1.71 25.78 -42.60
C PHE A 163 -2.77 26.88 -42.45
N MET A 164 -3.25 27.49 -43.55
CA MET A 164 -4.38 28.42 -43.49
C MET A 164 -5.65 27.76 -42.96
N PHE A 165 -6.01 26.56 -43.42
CA PHE A 165 -7.16 25.84 -42.86
C PHE A 165 -7.01 25.55 -41.36
N GLU A 166 -5.80 25.17 -40.91
CA GLU A 166 -5.51 24.93 -39.50
C GLU A 166 -5.58 26.24 -38.68
N ALA A 167 -5.16 27.37 -39.24
CA ALA A 167 -5.25 28.69 -38.60
C ALA A 167 -6.70 29.19 -38.50
N VAL A 168 -7.46 29.10 -39.59
CA VAL A 168 -8.84 29.62 -39.67
C VAL A 168 -9.83 28.74 -38.91
N HIS A 169 -9.71 27.40 -39.02
CA HIS A 169 -10.64 26.47 -38.35
C HIS A 169 -10.17 26.07 -36.94
N GLY A 170 -8.92 26.34 -36.57
CA GLY A 170 -8.37 26.07 -35.25
C GLY A 170 -8.62 24.63 -34.76
N GLN A 171 -9.26 24.49 -33.58
CA GLN A 171 -9.57 23.18 -32.99
C GLN A 171 -10.61 22.35 -33.79
N LEU A 172 -11.32 23.00 -34.73
CA LEU A 172 -12.35 22.42 -35.58
C LEU A 172 -11.81 21.89 -36.91
N PHE A 173 -10.50 22.04 -37.18
CA PHE A 173 -9.88 21.45 -38.36
C PHE A 173 -9.98 19.91 -38.37
N SER A 174 -10.47 19.34 -39.48
CA SER A 174 -10.56 17.89 -39.71
C SER A 174 -9.62 17.45 -40.82
N LYS A 175 -8.63 16.59 -40.48
CA LYS A 175 -7.70 15.99 -41.45
C LYS A 175 -8.42 15.20 -42.53
N ARG A 176 -9.57 14.59 -42.21
CA ARG A 176 -10.36 13.81 -43.16
C ARG A 176 -11.04 14.71 -44.19
N ARG A 177 -11.56 15.88 -43.79
CA ARG A 177 -12.11 16.89 -44.71
C ARG A 177 -11.03 17.49 -45.60
N TRP A 178 -9.88 17.82 -45.03
CA TRP A 178 -8.71 18.23 -45.81
C TRP A 178 -8.28 17.16 -46.83
N GLN A 179 -8.27 15.88 -46.45
CA GLN A 179 -7.99 14.79 -47.38
C GLN A 179 -9.07 14.63 -48.47
N LYS A 180 -10.36 14.82 -48.13
CA LYS A 180 -11.43 14.85 -49.13
C LYS A 180 -11.24 16.00 -50.12
N PHE A 181 -10.94 17.20 -49.63
CA PHE A 181 -10.60 18.35 -50.46
C PHE A 181 -9.45 18.01 -51.42
N LEU A 182 -8.32 17.48 -50.92
CA LEU A 182 -7.20 17.07 -51.76
C LEU A 182 -7.58 16.00 -52.80
N GLN A 183 -8.50 15.09 -52.47
CA GLN A 183 -8.99 14.04 -53.38
C GLN A 183 -9.98 14.57 -54.43
N SER A 184 -10.72 15.64 -54.14
CA SER A 184 -11.67 16.25 -55.10
C SER A 184 -11.00 17.21 -56.08
N ARG A 185 -9.72 17.56 -55.88
CA ARG A 185 -8.96 18.40 -56.81
C ARG A 185 -8.68 17.67 -58.12
N LYS A 186 -8.87 18.37 -59.25
CA LYS A 186 -8.58 17.85 -60.60
C LYS A 186 -7.09 17.49 -60.78
N LEU A 187 -6.19 18.16 -60.05
CA LEU A 187 -4.74 17.91 -60.04
C LEU A 187 -4.20 17.90 -58.59
N PRO A 188 -4.01 16.73 -57.96
CA PRO A 188 -3.68 16.64 -56.52
C PRO A 188 -2.31 17.23 -56.11
N LYS A 189 -1.43 17.51 -57.08
CA LYS A 189 -0.04 17.96 -56.87
C LYS A 189 0.24 19.38 -57.37
N SER A 190 -0.74 20.09 -57.94
CA SER A 190 -0.57 21.50 -58.34
C SER A 190 -0.78 22.47 -57.17
N GLY A 191 -0.30 23.71 -57.31
CA GLY A 191 -0.58 24.81 -56.38
C GLY A 191 -2.09 25.00 -56.21
N VAL A 192 -2.52 25.43 -55.01
CA VAL A 192 -3.90 25.71 -54.63
C VAL A 192 -4.13 27.20 -54.82
N SER A 193 -5.08 27.59 -55.67
CA SER A 193 -5.46 29.01 -55.83
C SER A 193 -6.46 29.44 -54.75
N PHE A 194 -6.54 30.74 -54.46
CA PHE A 194 -7.48 31.25 -53.46
C PHE A 194 -8.93 30.92 -53.81
N SER A 195 -9.31 31.01 -55.09
CA SER A 195 -10.64 30.67 -55.58
C SER A 195 -11.02 29.19 -55.37
N GLU A 196 -10.05 28.28 -55.24
CA GLU A 196 -10.33 26.87 -54.92
C GLU A 196 -10.72 26.66 -53.46
N ILE A 197 -10.30 27.55 -52.55
CA ILE A 197 -10.44 27.37 -51.09
C ILE A 197 -11.30 28.44 -50.42
N GLU A 198 -11.69 29.51 -51.12
CA GLU A 198 -12.38 30.66 -50.54
C GLU A 198 -13.69 30.28 -49.82
N VAL A 199 -14.46 29.34 -50.40
CA VAL A 199 -15.73 28.87 -49.81
C VAL A 199 -15.47 27.96 -48.62
N ASP A 200 -14.53 27.02 -48.75
CA ASP A 200 -14.20 26.04 -47.71
C ASP A 200 -13.54 26.67 -46.48
N LEU A 201 -12.78 27.75 -46.64
CA LEU A 201 -12.24 28.53 -45.52
C LEU A 201 -13.36 29.22 -44.73
N CYS A 202 -14.37 29.77 -45.41
CA CYS A 202 -15.50 30.46 -44.78
C CYS A 202 -16.54 29.51 -44.14
N ASN A 203 -16.57 28.24 -44.59
CA ASN A 203 -17.43 27.18 -44.07
C ASN A 203 -16.85 26.55 -42.78
N ILE A 204 -16.96 27.27 -41.66
CA ILE A 204 -16.45 26.80 -40.36
C ILE A 204 -17.24 25.56 -39.90
N PRO A 205 -16.59 24.40 -39.65
CA PRO A 205 -17.28 23.16 -39.24
C PRO A 205 -17.95 23.25 -37.85
N ASN A 206 -19.10 22.60 -37.68
CA ASN A 206 -19.74 22.48 -36.36
C ASN A 206 -18.94 21.54 -35.44
N ARG A 207 -18.78 21.94 -34.17
CA ARG A 207 -18.05 21.22 -33.12
C ARG A 207 -18.53 19.78 -32.90
N GLU A 208 -19.83 19.53 -33.00
CA GLU A 208 -20.40 18.18 -32.81
C GLU A 208 -19.97 17.19 -33.91
N GLU A 209 -19.89 17.65 -35.16
CA GLU A 209 -19.50 16.80 -36.29
C GLU A 209 -18.02 16.40 -36.20
N VAL A 210 -17.15 17.34 -35.84
CA VAL A 210 -15.71 17.11 -35.67
C VAL A 210 -15.43 16.12 -34.53
N LEU A 211 -16.19 16.21 -33.43
CA LEU A 211 -16.09 15.25 -32.32
C LEU A 211 -16.48 13.83 -32.73
N LYS A 212 -17.54 13.70 -33.56
CA LYS A 212 -17.99 12.41 -34.08
C LYS A 212 -16.94 11.76 -34.99
N GLU A 213 -16.35 12.54 -35.90
CA GLU A 213 -15.26 12.07 -36.78
C GLU A 213 -14.04 11.61 -35.98
N LYS A 214 -13.61 12.38 -34.96
CA LYS A 214 -12.48 12.01 -34.08
C LYS A 214 -12.75 10.70 -33.32
N LEU A 215 -13.99 10.49 -32.85
CA LEU A 215 -14.40 9.27 -32.17
C LEU A 215 -14.37 8.03 -33.10
N GLU A 216 -14.75 8.20 -34.35
CA GLU A 216 -14.69 7.14 -35.37
C GLU A 216 -13.25 6.75 -35.74
N GLU A 217 -12.35 7.73 -35.84
CA GLU A 217 -10.91 7.50 -36.10
C GLU A 217 -10.23 6.75 -34.95
N GLU A 218 -10.58 7.07 -33.70
CA GLU A 218 -10.12 6.31 -32.53
C GLU A 218 -10.60 4.85 -32.57
N GLN A 219 -11.85 4.62 -32.97
CA GLN A 219 -12.41 3.27 -33.07
C GLN A 219 -11.72 2.44 -34.16
N GLN A 220 -11.47 3.00 -35.34
CA GLN A 220 -10.74 2.31 -36.41
C GLN A 220 -9.27 2.04 -36.05
N SER A 221 -8.62 2.98 -35.36
CA SER A 221 -7.25 2.81 -34.86
C SER A 221 -7.16 1.70 -33.80
N GLN A 222 -8.19 1.56 -32.95
CA GLN A 222 -8.30 0.44 -32.01
C GLN A 222 -8.55 -0.91 -32.70
N GLU A 223 -9.20 -0.91 -33.87
CA GLU A 223 -9.43 -2.14 -34.65
C GLU A 223 -8.18 -2.64 -35.37
N ARG A 224 -7.39 -1.74 -35.97
CA ARG A 224 -6.11 -2.09 -36.63
C ARG A 224 -5.04 -2.60 -35.66
N ARG A 225 -5.13 -2.25 -34.37
CA ARG A 225 -4.20 -2.69 -33.31
C ARG A 225 -4.47 -4.11 -32.76
N LYS A 226 -5.46 -4.85 -33.26
CA LYS A 226 -5.80 -6.19 -32.75
C LYS A 226 -4.95 -7.29 -33.44
N PRO A 227 -4.07 -8.01 -32.71
CA PRO A 227 -3.31 -9.13 -33.30
C PRO A 227 -4.19 -10.33 -33.71
N PRO A 228 -3.72 -11.27 -34.55
CA PRO A 228 -4.48 -12.45 -34.96
C PRO A 228 -4.79 -13.41 -33.79
N ASN A 229 -5.91 -14.14 -33.91
CA ASN A 229 -6.52 -14.93 -32.84
C ASN A 229 -5.90 -16.35 -32.78
N TYR A 230 -4.88 -16.57 -31.95
CA TYR A 230 -4.23 -17.89 -31.82
C TYR A 230 -4.90 -18.77 -30.75
N THR A 231 -4.92 -20.09 -30.98
CA THR A 231 -5.44 -21.09 -30.03
C THR A 231 -4.26 -21.76 -29.32
N ARG A 232 -4.13 -21.63 -28.00
CA ARG A 232 -3.07 -22.32 -27.23
C ARG A 232 -3.58 -23.65 -26.69
N LYS A 233 -2.85 -24.74 -26.95
CA LYS A 233 -3.05 -26.03 -26.27
C LYS A 233 -2.21 -26.01 -24.98
N LYS A 234 -2.81 -26.37 -23.85
CA LYS A 234 -2.14 -26.49 -22.56
C LYS A 234 -2.43 -27.86 -21.97
N VAL A 235 -1.39 -28.63 -21.69
CA VAL A 235 -1.51 -29.88 -20.91
C VAL A 235 -1.67 -29.51 -19.43
N VAL A 236 -2.69 -30.03 -18.79
CA VAL A 236 -2.97 -29.85 -17.36
C VAL A 236 -3.28 -31.20 -16.72
N ARG A 237 -2.83 -31.40 -15.48
CA ARG A 237 -3.19 -32.57 -14.66
C ARG A 237 -4.19 -32.12 -13.58
N PRO A 238 -5.51 -32.28 -13.80
CA PRO A 238 -6.50 -31.90 -12.81
C PRO A 238 -6.40 -32.82 -11.59
N MET A 239 -6.27 -32.25 -10.39
CA MET A 239 -6.22 -32.97 -9.12
C MET A 239 -7.53 -32.75 -8.36
N ARG A 240 -8.59 -33.45 -8.78
CA ARG A 240 -9.91 -33.41 -8.10
C ARG A 240 -9.83 -34.22 -6.81
N ASP A 241 -10.64 -33.86 -5.82
CA ASP A 241 -10.62 -34.54 -4.51
C ASP A 241 -11.13 -35.99 -4.58
N SER A 242 -11.92 -36.35 -5.61
CA SER A 242 -12.26 -37.76 -5.91
C SER A 242 -11.02 -38.56 -6.32
N ASP A 243 -10.25 -38.02 -7.26
CA ASP A 243 -9.13 -38.69 -7.91
C ASP A 243 -7.96 -38.78 -6.91
N LEU A 244 -7.79 -37.75 -6.07
CA LEU A 244 -6.83 -37.76 -4.96
C LEU A 244 -7.17 -38.78 -3.89
N ARG A 245 -8.45 -39.03 -3.58
CA ARG A 245 -8.84 -40.09 -2.64
C ARG A 245 -8.54 -41.48 -3.20
N ALA A 246 -8.77 -41.70 -4.49
CA ALA A 246 -8.41 -42.96 -5.14
C ALA A 246 -6.89 -43.19 -5.12
N PHE A 247 -6.10 -42.17 -5.46
CA PHE A 247 -4.65 -42.22 -5.34
C PHE A 247 -4.21 -42.43 -3.87
N GLY A 248 -4.88 -41.76 -2.93
CA GLY A 248 -4.64 -41.88 -1.49
C GLY A 248 -4.87 -43.28 -0.95
N SER A 249 -5.95 -43.94 -1.38
CA SER A 249 -6.22 -45.34 -1.04
C SER A 249 -5.12 -46.27 -1.55
N TRP A 250 -4.59 -46.01 -2.75
CA TRP A 250 -3.48 -46.78 -3.29
C TRP A 250 -2.19 -46.54 -2.52
N ILE A 251 -1.76 -45.28 -2.33
CA ILE A 251 -0.47 -44.99 -1.70
C ILE A 251 -0.41 -45.40 -0.22
N THR A 252 -1.54 -45.43 0.48
CA THR A 252 -1.63 -45.90 1.86
C THR A 252 -1.55 -47.43 1.96
N SER A 253 -2.02 -48.15 0.93
CA SER A 253 -2.00 -49.62 0.90
C SER A 253 -0.76 -50.20 0.20
N HIS A 254 -0.05 -49.38 -0.57
CA HIS A 254 1.15 -49.79 -1.29
C HIS A 254 2.35 -49.91 -0.35
N ASN A 255 3.06 -51.03 -0.45
CA ASN A 255 4.28 -51.28 0.30
C ASN A 255 5.51 -50.92 -0.55
N TRP A 256 6.42 -50.14 0.01
CA TRP A 256 7.64 -49.67 -0.65
C TRP A 256 8.83 -50.64 -0.52
N ASP A 257 8.62 -51.89 -0.10
CA ASP A 257 9.68 -52.91 0.02
C ASP A 257 10.50 -53.08 -1.26
N GLU A 258 9.88 -52.94 -2.44
CA GLU A 258 10.58 -52.96 -3.73
C GLU A 258 11.65 -51.86 -3.85
N VAL A 259 11.49 -50.71 -3.17
CA VAL A 259 12.49 -49.64 -3.10
C VAL A 259 13.50 -49.92 -2.00
N LEU A 260 13.06 -50.49 -0.87
CA LEU A 260 13.93 -50.73 0.29
C LEU A 260 14.92 -51.89 0.06
N GLN A 261 14.54 -52.87 -0.76
CA GLN A 261 15.36 -54.05 -1.07
C GLN A 261 16.44 -53.79 -2.14
N GLU A 262 16.31 -52.71 -2.90
CA GLU A 262 17.29 -52.32 -3.91
C GLU A 262 18.63 -51.94 -3.28
N THR A 263 19.73 -52.25 -3.95
CA THR A 263 21.08 -52.16 -3.33
C THR A 263 21.74 -50.80 -3.52
N ASN A 264 21.50 -50.13 -4.66
CA ASN A 264 22.15 -48.88 -5.02
C ASN A 264 21.14 -47.72 -5.04
N THR A 265 21.57 -46.54 -4.58
CA THR A 265 20.82 -45.27 -4.66
C THR A 265 20.12 -45.03 -6.01
N GLN A 266 20.79 -45.27 -7.13
CA GLN A 266 20.23 -45.04 -8.46
C GLN A 266 19.11 -46.04 -8.77
N ALA A 267 19.25 -47.31 -8.38
CA ALA A 267 18.21 -48.32 -8.56
C ALA A 267 16.99 -47.98 -7.69
N LYS A 268 17.21 -47.69 -6.39
CA LYS A 268 16.17 -47.22 -5.45
C LYS A 268 15.37 -46.04 -6.03
N SER A 269 16.08 -45.02 -6.52
CA SER A 269 15.45 -43.85 -7.12
C SER A 269 14.67 -44.19 -8.39
N THR A 270 15.23 -45.01 -9.28
CA THR A 270 14.55 -45.39 -10.53
C THR A 270 13.26 -46.15 -10.24
N THR A 271 13.29 -47.14 -9.36
CA THR A 271 12.11 -47.92 -8.93
C THR A 271 11.06 -46.99 -8.33
N PHE A 272 11.45 -46.16 -7.35
CA PHE A 272 10.54 -45.20 -6.70
C PHE A 272 9.83 -44.27 -7.70
N TYR A 273 10.58 -43.59 -8.58
CA TYR A 273 9.99 -42.68 -9.55
C TYR A 273 9.14 -43.40 -10.60
N THR A 274 9.51 -44.63 -10.98
CA THR A 274 8.76 -45.42 -11.95
C THR A 274 7.41 -45.83 -11.38
N THR A 275 7.39 -46.46 -10.20
CA THR A 275 6.18 -46.88 -9.50
C THR A 275 5.27 -45.68 -9.22
N LEU A 276 5.84 -44.59 -8.70
CA LEU A 276 5.06 -43.38 -8.38
C LEU A 276 4.47 -42.72 -9.64
N ASN A 277 5.24 -42.58 -10.72
CA ASN A 277 4.73 -41.98 -11.95
C ASN A 277 3.68 -42.86 -12.65
N GLN A 278 3.84 -44.18 -12.63
CA GLN A 278 2.81 -45.11 -13.14
C GLN A 278 1.49 -44.97 -12.36
N ALA A 279 1.55 -44.87 -11.04
CA ALA A 279 0.37 -44.61 -10.23
C ALA A 279 -0.24 -43.23 -10.50
N ILE A 280 0.59 -42.19 -10.65
CA ILE A 280 0.13 -40.85 -11.02
C ILE A 280 -0.58 -40.87 -12.39
N GLU A 281 -0.05 -41.53 -13.40
CA GLU A 281 -0.74 -41.61 -14.71
C GLU A 281 -2.03 -42.43 -14.65
N LYS A 282 -2.06 -43.50 -13.84
CA LYS A 282 -3.25 -44.33 -13.64
C LYS A 282 -4.39 -43.56 -12.95
N PHE A 283 -4.11 -42.87 -11.85
CA PHE A 283 -5.13 -42.22 -11.03
C PHE A 283 -5.34 -40.73 -11.35
N LEU A 284 -4.33 -40.06 -11.91
CA LEU A 284 -4.31 -38.61 -12.20
C LEU A 284 -3.79 -38.34 -13.63
N PRO A 285 -4.49 -38.81 -14.69
CA PRO A 285 -4.01 -38.69 -16.06
C PRO A 285 -3.95 -37.23 -16.54
N ALA A 286 -2.92 -36.93 -17.35
CA ALA A 286 -2.77 -35.63 -17.98
C ALA A 286 -3.87 -35.38 -19.04
N LYS A 287 -4.41 -34.16 -19.10
CA LYS A 287 -5.45 -33.74 -20.05
C LYS A 287 -5.02 -32.51 -20.83
N THR A 288 -5.20 -32.52 -22.15
CA THR A 288 -4.92 -31.37 -23.01
C THR A 288 -6.14 -30.46 -23.10
N VAL A 289 -6.04 -29.24 -22.61
CA VAL A 289 -7.08 -28.21 -22.67
C VAL A 289 -6.73 -27.18 -23.73
N ARG A 290 -7.68 -26.81 -24.58
CA ARG A 290 -7.54 -25.72 -25.56
C ARG A 290 -8.05 -24.42 -24.93
N THR A 291 -7.22 -23.38 -24.94
CA THR A 291 -7.55 -22.04 -24.45
C THR A 291 -7.29 -21.02 -25.55
N HIS A 292 -8.26 -20.17 -25.87
CA HIS A 292 -7.98 -19.02 -26.75
C HIS A 292 -7.35 -17.89 -25.94
N CYS A 293 -6.38 -17.20 -26.52
CA CYS A 293 -5.69 -16.09 -25.84
C CYS A 293 -6.59 -14.90 -25.50
N ARG A 294 -7.74 -14.79 -26.17
CA ARG A 294 -8.76 -13.77 -25.91
C ARG A 294 -9.97 -14.28 -25.12
N ASP A 295 -9.97 -15.55 -24.70
CA ASP A 295 -11.04 -16.04 -23.83
C ASP A 295 -10.93 -15.34 -22.49
N LYS A 296 -11.81 -14.35 -22.28
CA LYS A 296 -11.93 -13.67 -21.00
C LYS A 296 -12.31 -14.71 -19.94
N PRO A 297 -11.76 -14.65 -18.72
CA PRO A 297 -11.91 -15.72 -17.72
C PRO A 297 -13.38 -15.97 -17.29
N TRP A 298 -14.27 -15.01 -17.51
CA TRP A 298 -15.72 -15.12 -17.26
C TRP A 298 -16.52 -15.69 -18.43
N ILE A 299 -15.90 -16.07 -19.56
CA ILE A 299 -16.59 -16.67 -20.72
C ILE A 299 -16.75 -18.18 -20.48
N THR A 300 -17.94 -18.56 -20.04
CA THR A 300 -18.30 -19.95 -19.75
C THR A 300 -18.62 -20.75 -21.02
N PRO A 301 -18.58 -22.10 -20.99
CA PRO A 301 -19.03 -22.94 -22.10
C PRO A 301 -20.47 -22.63 -22.55
N MET A 302 -21.34 -22.26 -21.61
CA MET A 302 -22.71 -21.81 -21.87
C MET A 302 -22.73 -20.54 -22.72
N ILE A 303 -21.91 -19.53 -22.37
CA ILE A 303 -21.78 -18.29 -23.15
C ILE A 303 -21.21 -18.58 -24.55
N LYS A 304 -20.22 -19.48 -24.67
CA LYS A 304 -19.70 -19.92 -25.98
C LYS A 304 -20.79 -20.57 -26.83
N SER A 305 -21.61 -21.43 -26.25
CA SER A 305 -22.77 -22.03 -26.93
C SER A 305 -23.77 -20.96 -27.39
N LEU A 306 -24.04 -19.93 -26.58
CA LEU A 306 -24.94 -18.84 -26.96
C LEU A 306 -24.36 -18.01 -28.12
N ILE A 307 -23.05 -17.73 -28.11
CA ILE A 307 -22.35 -17.04 -29.19
C ILE A 307 -22.46 -17.83 -30.51
N SER A 308 -22.27 -19.15 -30.47
CA SER A 308 -22.44 -20.02 -31.65
C SER A 308 -23.89 -20.07 -32.14
N LYS A 309 -24.88 -20.00 -31.25
CA LYS A 309 -26.31 -19.89 -31.64
C LYS A 309 -26.61 -18.54 -32.29
N ARG A 310 -26.06 -17.44 -31.77
CA ARG A 310 -26.19 -16.08 -32.35
C ARG A 310 -25.58 -16.01 -33.75
N GLN A 311 -24.38 -16.58 -33.95
CA GLN A 311 -23.73 -16.61 -35.25
C GLN A 311 -24.52 -17.42 -36.29
N ARG A 312 -25.17 -18.51 -35.86
CA ARG A 312 -26.09 -19.29 -36.71
C ARG A 312 -27.35 -18.49 -37.07
N ALA A 313 -27.95 -17.77 -36.11
CA ALA A 313 -29.11 -16.91 -36.39
C ALA A 313 -28.76 -15.77 -37.36
N PHE A 314 -27.57 -15.17 -37.22
CA PHE A 314 -27.06 -14.15 -38.16
C PHE A 314 -26.90 -14.70 -39.58
N LYS A 315 -26.27 -15.88 -39.71
CA LYS A 315 -26.09 -16.55 -41.02
C LYS A 315 -27.41 -16.97 -41.68
N LYS A 316 -28.46 -17.21 -40.89
CA LYS A 316 -29.80 -17.56 -41.37
C LYS A 316 -30.68 -16.33 -41.68
N GLY A 317 -30.22 -15.11 -41.43
CA GLY A 317 -31.01 -13.89 -41.64
C GLY A 317 -32.12 -13.66 -40.60
N ASP A 318 -32.12 -14.39 -39.48
CA ASP A 318 -33.15 -14.26 -38.43
C ASP A 318 -32.80 -13.11 -37.46
N THR A 319 -33.27 -11.92 -37.80
CA THR A 319 -32.99 -10.67 -37.10
C THR A 319 -33.54 -10.64 -35.68
N CYS A 320 -34.69 -11.28 -35.44
CA CYS A 320 -35.35 -11.30 -34.13
C CYS A 320 -34.59 -12.19 -33.15
N THR A 321 -34.30 -13.42 -33.55
CA THR A 321 -33.52 -14.37 -32.74
C THR A 321 -32.09 -13.87 -32.52
N TRP A 322 -31.50 -13.18 -33.50
CA TRP A 322 -30.19 -12.55 -33.34
C TRP A 322 -30.19 -11.43 -32.29
N LYS A 323 -31.16 -10.49 -32.33
CA LYS A 323 -31.29 -9.42 -31.32
C LYS A 323 -31.52 -10.00 -29.92
N HIS A 324 -32.40 -10.99 -29.81
CA HIS A 324 -32.65 -11.69 -28.55
C HIS A 324 -31.39 -12.35 -27.98
N LEU A 325 -30.67 -13.12 -28.81
CA LEU A 325 -29.42 -13.79 -28.40
C LEU A 325 -28.31 -12.78 -28.09
N ARG A 326 -28.21 -11.65 -28.82
CA ARG A 326 -27.26 -10.56 -28.53
C ARG A 326 -27.50 -9.99 -27.12
N ASN A 327 -28.74 -9.65 -26.80
CA ASN A 327 -29.10 -9.08 -25.49
C ASN A 327 -28.96 -10.10 -24.36
N LYS A 328 -29.28 -11.37 -24.62
CA LYS A 328 -29.06 -12.47 -23.68
C LYS A 328 -27.57 -12.70 -23.41
N ILE A 329 -26.74 -12.72 -24.45
CA ILE A 329 -25.28 -12.82 -24.30
C ILE A 329 -24.72 -11.62 -23.52
N ALA A 330 -25.16 -10.40 -23.80
CA ALA A 330 -24.72 -9.21 -23.08
C ALA A 330 -25.05 -9.29 -21.58
N ARG A 331 -26.27 -9.72 -21.24
CA ARG A 331 -26.69 -9.97 -19.86
C ARG A 331 -25.88 -11.07 -19.19
N GLU A 332 -25.76 -12.24 -19.82
CA GLU A 332 -24.99 -13.37 -19.28
C GLU A 332 -23.50 -13.03 -19.11
N ILE A 333 -22.90 -12.28 -20.03
CA ILE A 333 -21.52 -11.81 -19.89
C ILE A 333 -21.41 -10.83 -18.72
N SER A 334 -22.36 -9.91 -18.56
CA SER A 334 -22.37 -8.96 -17.44
C SER A 334 -22.50 -9.70 -16.10
N THR A 335 -23.44 -10.63 -16.00
CA THR A 335 -23.64 -11.46 -14.81
C THR A 335 -22.43 -12.34 -14.51
N ALA A 336 -21.86 -13.03 -15.51
CA ALA A 336 -20.69 -13.87 -15.34
C ALA A 336 -19.45 -13.05 -14.99
N LYS A 337 -19.29 -11.85 -15.56
CA LYS A 337 -18.22 -10.91 -15.23
C LYS A 337 -18.34 -10.43 -13.78
N ASN A 338 -19.53 -10.00 -13.37
CA ASN A 338 -19.79 -9.55 -12.00
C ASN A 338 -19.62 -10.69 -11.00
N LYS A 339 -20.12 -11.88 -11.30
CA LYS A 339 -19.92 -13.08 -10.49
C LYS A 339 -18.45 -13.47 -10.40
N HIS A 340 -17.72 -13.48 -11.50
CA HIS A 340 -16.28 -13.77 -11.50
C HIS A 340 -15.49 -12.79 -10.64
N TYR A 341 -15.77 -11.48 -10.73
CA TYR A 341 -15.11 -10.49 -9.87
C TYR A 341 -15.55 -10.65 -8.41
N HIS A 342 -16.83 -10.85 -8.14
CA HIS A 342 -17.35 -11.07 -6.80
C HIS A 342 -16.77 -12.35 -6.16
N ASP A 343 -16.59 -13.42 -6.92
CA ASP A 343 -15.97 -14.67 -6.46
C ASP A 343 -14.47 -14.50 -6.25
N ASN A 344 -13.75 -13.80 -7.14
CA ASN A 344 -12.35 -13.42 -6.93
C ASN A 344 -12.18 -12.56 -5.66
N ILE A 345 -13.16 -11.68 -5.39
CA ILE A 345 -13.22 -10.82 -4.20
C ILE A 345 -13.54 -11.64 -2.94
N LYS A 346 -14.50 -12.57 -2.98
CA LYS A 346 -14.75 -13.51 -1.88
C LYS A 346 -13.56 -14.42 -1.58
N HIS A 347 -12.81 -14.81 -2.61
CA HIS A 347 -11.55 -15.53 -2.46
C HIS A 347 -10.43 -14.69 -1.83
N LEU A 348 -10.54 -13.35 -1.77
CA LEU A 348 -9.61 -12.47 -1.02
C LEU A 348 -9.56 -12.85 0.46
N LYS A 349 -10.70 -13.24 1.02
CA LYS A 349 -10.84 -13.61 2.43
C LYS A 349 -10.31 -15.02 2.73
N SER A 350 -10.05 -15.83 1.70
CA SER A 350 -9.76 -17.27 1.86
C SER A 350 -8.51 -17.83 1.16
N ALA A 351 -7.80 -17.14 0.25
CA ALA A 351 -6.63 -17.76 -0.41
C ALA A 351 -5.57 -16.87 -1.08
N ASP A 352 -4.31 -17.31 -0.90
CA ASP A 352 -3.08 -17.10 -1.71
C ASP A 352 -2.80 -15.69 -2.29
N PRO A 353 -1.95 -14.87 -1.62
CA PRO A 353 -1.53 -13.54 -2.06
C PRO A 353 -1.00 -13.46 -3.51
N ARG A 354 -0.49 -14.57 -4.06
CA ARG A 354 0.03 -14.61 -5.43
C ARG A 354 -1.08 -14.59 -6.48
N LYS A 355 -2.16 -15.35 -6.27
CA LYS A 355 -3.33 -15.36 -7.18
C LYS A 355 -4.01 -14.01 -7.16
N TRP A 356 -4.10 -13.41 -5.98
CA TRP A 356 -4.55 -12.05 -5.79
C TRP A 356 -3.73 -11.04 -6.60
N TYR A 357 -2.39 -11.09 -6.50
CA TYR A 357 -1.51 -10.22 -7.28
C TYR A 357 -1.68 -10.35 -8.79
N GLN A 358 -1.88 -11.57 -9.29
CA GLN A 358 -2.14 -11.81 -10.71
C GLN A 358 -3.50 -11.25 -11.15
N ASN A 359 -4.54 -11.46 -10.36
CA ASN A 359 -5.89 -10.96 -10.66
C ASN A 359 -5.93 -9.43 -10.65
N ILE A 360 -5.28 -8.79 -9.68
CA ILE A 360 -5.13 -7.33 -9.62
C ILE A 360 -4.43 -6.78 -10.87
N LYS A 361 -3.31 -7.39 -11.27
CA LYS A 361 -2.58 -6.99 -12.49
C LYS A 361 -3.43 -7.12 -13.75
N GLN A 362 -4.25 -8.17 -13.84
CA GLN A 362 -5.19 -8.36 -14.94
C GLN A 362 -6.32 -7.32 -14.91
N MET A 363 -6.89 -7.04 -13.74
CA MET A 363 -7.94 -6.03 -13.57
C MET A 363 -7.47 -4.62 -13.90
N ALA A 364 -6.21 -4.30 -13.61
CA ALA A 364 -5.62 -3.01 -13.85
C ALA A 364 -5.07 -2.83 -15.28
N ASN A 365 -5.25 -3.82 -16.17
CA ASN A 365 -4.59 -3.87 -17.49
C ASN A 365 -3.06 -3.66 -17.41
N LEU A 366 -2.43 -3.97 -16.26
CA LEU A 366 -0.98 -3.91 -16.07
C LEU A 366 -0.28 -5.19 -16.56
N CYS A 367 -1.04 -6.14 -17.10
CA CYS A 367 -0.52 -7.28 -17.83
C CYS A 367 0.06 -6.78 -19.17
N SER A 368 1.38 -6.68 -19.25
CA SER A 368 2.06 -6.69 -20.54
C SER A 368 1.80 -8.05 -21.20
N ASP A 369 1.43 -8.06 -22.47
CA ASP A 369 1.45 -9.30 -23.25
C ASP A 369 2.85 -9.92 -23.17
N PRO A 370 2.98 -11.26 -23.14
CA PRO A 370 4.28 -11.91 -23.22
C PRO A 370 4.93 -11.46 -24.52
N THR A 371 5.97 -10.63 -24.41
CA THR A 371 6.81 -10.25 -25.55
C THR A 371 7.69 -11.45 -25.86
N ASP A 372 7.67 -11.91 -27.10
CA ASP A 372 8.48 -13.05 -27.52
C ASP A 372 9.97 -12.70 -27.45
N ILE A 373 10.80 -13.71 -27.16
CA ILE A 373 12.26 -13.54 -27.08
C ILE A 373 12.80 -13.58 -28.51
N GLU A 374 13.23 -12.44 -29.02
CA GLU A 374 13.91 -12.38 -30.31
C GLU A 374 15.35 -12.89 -30.17
N VAL A 375 15.69 -13.85 -31.03
CA VAL A 375 17.01 -14.46 -31.14
C VAL A 375 17.51 -14.17 -32.55
N PRO A 376 18.56 -13.34 -32.71
CA PRO A 376 19.12 -12.99 -34.02
C PRO A 376 19.56 -14.25 -34.79
N GLY A 377 19.24 -14.31 -36.09
CA GLY A 377 19.70 -15.39 -36.97
C GLY A 377 18.99 -16.75 -36.80
N VAL A 378 17.92 -16.82 -36.00
CA VAL A 378 17.11 -18.04 -35.81
C VAL A 378 15.70 -17.82 -36.36
N ASP A 379 15.17 -18.84 -37.05
CA ASP A 379 13.77 -18.86 -37.48
C ASP A 379 12.83 -18.77 -36.26
N GLN A 380 12.20 -17.61 -36.11
CA GLN A 380 11.26 -17.31 -35.03
C GLN A 380 9.92 -18.04 -35.16
N THR A 381 9.63 -18.64 -36.33
CA THR A 381 8.38 -19.38 -36.54
C THR A 381 8.38 -20.75 -35.84
N CYS A 382 9.56 -21.33 -35.62
CA CYS A 382 9.72 -22.60 -34.92
C CYS A 382 10.12 -22.40 -33.45
N THR A 383 9.19 -22.68 -32.53
CA THR A 383 9.42 -22.54 -31.09
C THR A 383 10.54 -23.45 -30.56
N GLN A 384 10.76 -24.61 -31.19
CA GLN A 384 11.80 -25.58 -30.81
C GLN A 384 13.21 -25.06 -31.08
N THR A 385 13.46 -24.49 -32.27
CA THR A 385 14.77 -23.91 -32.63
C THR A 385 15.11 -22.73 -31.74
N VAL A 386 14.13 -21.88 -31.42
CA VAL A 386 14.29 -20.79 -30.44
C VAL A 386 14.64 -21.33 -29.06
N ALA A 387 13.94 -22.36 -28.57
CA ALA A 387 14.24 -22.99 -27.28
C ALA A 387 15.67 -23.57 -27.22
N ASN A 388 16.10 -24.27 -28.28
CA ASN A 388 17.45 -24.82 -28.40
C ASN A 388 18.52 -23.72 -28.48
N ALA A 389 18.27 -22.62 -29.20
CA ALA A 389 19.20 -21.49 -29.28
C ALA A 389 19.36 -20.78 -27.92
N ILE A 390 18.25 -20.60 -27.18
CA ILE A 390 18.30 -20.07 -25.81
C ILE A 390 19.08 -21.03 -24.90
N ASN A 391 18.85 -22.35 -24.98
CA ASN A 391 19.56 -23.32 -24.14
C ASN A 391 21.07 -23.30 -24.41
N ARG A 392 21.49 -23.32 -25.69
CA ARG A 392 22.90 -23.23 -26.08
C ARG A 392 23.56 -21.94 -25.58
N HIS A 393 22.87 -20.80 -25.66
CA HIS A 393 23.41 -19.53 -25.13
C HIS A 393 23.59 -19.55 -23.60
N LEU A 394 22.67 -20.17 -22.87
CA LEU A 394 22.75 -20.26 -21.41
C LEU A 394 23.80 -21.29 -20.97
N ALA A 395 23.93 -22.41 -21.69
CA ALA A 395 24.90 -23.46 -21.39
C ALA A 395 26.34 -23.09 -21.78
N SER A 396 26.55 -22.29 -22.83
CA SER A 396 27.89 -21.97 -23.35
C SER A 396 28.79 -21.28 -22.33
N THR A 397 28.23 -20.49 -21.41
CA THR A 397 29.01 -19.87 -20.30
C THR A 397 29.51 -20.92 -19.32
N SER A 398 28.68 -21.92 -19.04
CA SER A 398 29.01 -22.99 -18.10
C SER A 398 29.94 -24.05 -18.69
N GLN A 399 30.22 -24.02 -20.00
CA GLN A 399 31.11 -24.97 -20.71
C GLN A 399 32.54 -24.44 -20.90
N GLN A 400 32.84 -23.22 -20.43
CA GLN A 400 34.16 -22.60 -20.57
C GLN A 400 35.21 -23.13 -19.58
N LEU A 401 34.78 -23.81 -18.52
CA LEU A 401 35.64 -24.35 -17.48
C LEU A 401 35.59 -25.90 -17.48
N PRO A 402 36.69 -26.57 -17.10
CA PRO A 402 36.75 -28.02 -17.07
C PRO A 402 35.74 -28.61 -16.07
N PRO A 403 35.21 -29.82 -16.34
CA PRO A 403 34.30 -30.49 -15.42
C PRO A 403 35.02 -30.95 -14.15
N LEU A 404 34.27 -31.04 -13.04
CA LEU A 404 34.77 -31.61 -11.78
C LEU A 404 35.15 -33.09 -11.96
N SER A 405 36.44 -33.40 -11.80
CA SER A 405 36.95 -34.77 -11.67
C SER A 405 37.14 -35.12 -10.20
N LEU A 406 36.69 -36.32 -9.80
CA LEU A 406 36.90 -36.83 -8.44
C LEU A 406 38.38 -37.19 -8.19
N ALA A 407 39.18 -37.41 -9.24
CA ALA A 407 40.61 -37.69 -9.13
C ALA A 407 41.42 -36.45 -8.69
N ASP A 408 40.87 -35.25 -8.88
CA ASP A 408 41.52 -33.98 -8.54
C ASP A 408 41.22 -33.57 -7.08
N LEU A 409 40.42 -34.36 -6.35
CA LEU A 409 40.14 -34.13 -4.94
C LEU A 409 41.23 -34.72 -4.04
N PRO A 410 41.46 -34.16 -2.84
CA PRO A 410 42.46 -34.69 -1.91
C PRO A 410 42.22 -36.17 -1.59
N SER A 411 43.30 -36.95 -1.53
CA SER A 411 43.28 -38.41 -1.34
C SER A 411 42.65 -38.89 -0.02
N PHE A 412 42.51 -37.99 0.97
CA PHE A 412 41.84 -38.28 2.24
C PHE A 412 40.30 -38.24 2.17
N LEU A 413 39.71 -37.95 1.00
CA LEU A 413 38.28 -38.05 0.77
C LEU A 413 37.92 -39.38 0.11
N PRO A 414 36.90 -40.11 0.60
CA PRO A 414 36.02 -39.78 1.73
C PRO A 414 36.70 -39.98 3.09
N ALA A 415 36.44 -39.08 4.04
CA ALA A 415 37.01 -39.17 5.39
C ALA A 415 36.40 -40.30 6.23
N PRO A 416 37.12 -40.81 7.23
CA PRO A 416 36.62 -41.86 8.13
C PRO A 416 35.45 -41.35 8.98
N GLY A 417 34.27 -41.96 8.81
CA GLY A 417 33.08 -41.73 9.63
C GLY A 417 31.78 -41.79 8.81
N PRO A 418 30.68 -42.36 9.34
CA PRO A 418 29.41 -42.42 8.62
C PRO A 418 28.81 -41.01 8.43
N PRO A 419 28.16 -40.73 7.29
CA PRO A 419 27.46 -39.46 7.10
C PRO A 419 26.26 -39.35 8.06
N PRO A 420 25.76 -38.12 8.32
CA PRO A 420 24.56 -37.94 9.14
C PRO A 420 23.37 -38.68 8.52
N ARG A 421 22.62 -39.41 9.35
CA ARG A 421 21.43 -40.14 8.92
C ARG A 421 20.17 -39.32 9.18
N VAL A 422 19.26 -39.29 8.20
CA VAL A 422 17.94 -38.66 8.34
C VAL A 422 16.91 -39.71 8.73
N SER A 423 16.15 -39.43 9.80
CA SER A 423 15.02 -40.27 10.18
C SER A 423 13.82 -40.05 9.27
N VAL A 424 12.96 -41.07 9.18
CA VAL A 424 11.67 -41.00 8.46
C VAL A 424 10.83 -39.80 8.96
N TRP A 425 10.85 -39.55 10.28
CA TRP A 425 10.09 -38.46 10.90
C TRP A 425 10.61 -37.07 10.50
N GLU A 426 11.93 -36.87 10.45
CA GLU A 426 12.51 -35.61 9.97
C GLU A 426 12.18 -35.36 8.50
N MET A 427 12.23 -36.41 7.67
CA MET A 427 11.84 -36.36 6.27
C MET A 427 10.36 -35.97 6.13
N TYR A 428 9.46 -36.62 6.88
CA TYR A 428 8.04 -36.30 6.94
C TYR A 428 7.79 -34.81 7.24
N HIS A 429 8.44 -34.25 8.27
CA HIS A 429 8.28 -32.84 8.64
C HIS A 429 8.72 -31.89 7.53
N ARG A 430 9.78 -32.24 6.79
CA ARG A 430 10.24 -31.43 5.65
C ARG A 430 9.27 -31.51 4.47
N LEU A 431 8.78 -32.71 4.14
CA LEU A 431 7.80 -32.93 3.06
C LEU A 431 6.48 -32.20 3.36
N ARG A 432 6.01 -32.24 4.61
CA ARG A 432 4.79 -31.53 5.05
C ARG A 432 4.90 -30.00 4.97
N ARG A 433 6.12 -29.44 5.05
CA ARG A 433 6.38 -27.99 4.94
C ARG A 433 6.60 -27.51 3.51
N VAL A 434 6.53 -28.39 2.51
CA VAL A 434 6.65 -28.00 1.09
C VAL A 434 5.54 -27.00 0.72
N LYS A 435 5.94 -25.90 0.07
CA LYS A 435 5.01 -24.85 -0.36
C LYS A 435 4.23 -25.28 -1.60
N LEU A 436 2.89 -25.32 -1.52
CA LEU A 436 2.01 -25.76 -2.61
C LEU A 436 2.15 -24.98 -3.92
N GLY A 437 2.47 -23.68 -3.84
CA GLY A 437 2.56 -22.81 -5.02
C GLY A 437 3.85 -22.94 -5.83
N LYS A 438 4.71 -23.93 -5.52
CA LYS A 438 5.97 -24.18 -6.23
C LYS A 438 5.72 -25.00 -7.49
N ALA A 439 6.42 -24.62 -8.57
CA ALA A 439 6.38 -25.37 -9.82
C ALA A 439 7.13 -26.70 -9.67
N SER A 440 6.62 -27.74 -10.31
CA SER A 440 7.26 -29.05 -10.42
C SER A 440 8.54 -28.97 -11.27
N GLY A 441 9.48 -29.87 -10.99
CA GLY A 441 10.68 -30.05 -11.80
C GLY A 441 10.43 -31.03 -12.95
N VAL A 442 11.52 -31.64 -13.42
CA VAL A 442 11.53 -32.61 -14.52
C VAL A 442 10.69 -33.86 -14.26
N ASP A 443 10.47 -34.18 -12.98
CA ASP A 443 9.70 -35.33 -12.51
C ASP A 443 8.18 -35.15 -12.68
N GLY A 444 7.70 -33.91 -12.89
CA GLY A 444 6.29 -33.62 -13.07
C GLY A 444 5.42 -33.88 -11.84
N ILE A 445 6.02 -34.13 -10.68
CA ILE A 445 5.33 -34.41 -9.42
C ILE A 445 4.89 -33.10 -8.77
N SER A 446 3.62 -33.00 -8.39
CA SER A 446 3.07 -31.77 -7.83
C SER A 446 3.42 -31.61 -6.34
N ALA A 447 3.67 -30.37 -5.91
CA ALA A 447 3.88 -30.06 -4.49
C ALA A 447 2.68 -30.40 -3.60
N ARG A 448 1.48 -30.51 -4.19
CA ARG A 448 0.26 -30.94 -3.48
C ARG A 448 0.36 -32.41 -3.11
N LEU A 449 0.69 -33.28 -4.06
CA LEU A 449 0.83 -34.73 -3.81
C LEU A 449 1.88 -35.01 -2.74
N VAL A 450 3.04 -34.37 -2.84
CA VAL A 450 4.14 -34.54 -1.88
C VAL A 450 3.72 -34.15 -0.46
N ARG A 451 2.92 -33.09 -0.31
CA ARG A 451 2.52 -32.59 1.01
C ARG A 451 1.36 -33.38 1.61
N GLU A 452 0.42 -33.82 0.77
CA GLU A 452 -0.79 -34.53 1.17
C GLU A 452 -0.45 -35.97 1.60
N PHE A 453 0.48 -36.62 0.88
CA PHE A 453 0.97 -37.97 1.17
C PHE A 453 2.39 -37.97 1.74
N ALA A 454 2.72 -36.94 2.52
CA ALA A 454 4.06 -36.75 3.07
C ALA A 454 4.48 -37.90 3.99
N PHE A 455 3.53 -38.55 4.66
CA PHE A 455 3.79 -39.64 5.59
C PHE A 455 4.22 -40.90 4.84
N GLU A 456 3.44 -41.32 3.86
CA GLU A 456 3.66 -42.51 3.04
C GLU A 456 4.93 -42.37 2.19
N LEU A 457 5.21 -41.16 1.69
CA LEU A 457 6.41 -40.87 0.90
C LEU A 457 7.68 -40.72 1.75
N SER A 458 7.57 -40.49 3.06
CA SER A 458 8.74 -40.21 3.90
C SER A 458 9.67 -41.41 4.03
N THR A 459 9.13 -42.63 4.12
CA THR A 459 9.91 -43.88 4.22
C THR A 459 10.81 -44.09 3.01
N PRO A 460 10.30 -44.26 1.77
CA PRO A 460 11.16 -44.52 0.61
C PRO A 460 12.11 -43.35 0.32
N VAL A 461 11.67 -42.10 0.51
CA VAL A 461 12.53 -40.94 0.23
C VAL A 461 13.67 -40.81 1.24
N SER A 462 13.43 -41.11 2.53
CA SER A 462 14.48 -41.11 3.55
C SER A 462 15.51 -42.21 3.30
N ASP A 463 15.07 -43.38 2.83
CA ASP A 463 15.95 -44.50 2.52
C ASP A 463 16.83 -44.21 1.30
N ILE A 464 16.24 -43.70 0.20
CA ILE A 464 16.98 -43.23 -0.98
C ILE A 464 18.02 -42.17 -0.57
N PHE A 465 17.64 -41.21 0.28
CA PHE A 465 18.54 -40.14 0.69
C PHE A 465 19.68 -40.64 1.60
N ASN A 466 19.39 -41.55 2.53
CA ASN A 466 20.42 -42.12 3.38
C ASN A 466 21.41 -42.99 2.60
N SER A 467 20.95 -43.81 1.65
CA SER A 467 21.82 -44.54 0.72
C SER A 467 22.65 -43.58 -0.13
N SER A 468 22.04 -42.51 -0.65
CA SER A 468 22.72 -41.46 -1.42
C SER A 468 23.86 -40.81 -0.64
N LEU A 469 23.65 -40.51 0.65
CA LEU A 469 24.69 -39.97 1.52
C LEU A 469 25.81 -40.99 1.80
N GLN A 470 25.45 -42.24 2.07
CA GLN A 470 26.41 -43.30 2.39
C GLN A 470 27.32 -43.64 1.21
N GLU A 471 26.77 -43.70 0.00
CA GLU A 471 27.52 -43.95 -1.23
C GLU A 471 28.26 -42.69 -1.73
N GLY A 472 27.90 -41.50 -1.25
CA GLY A 472 28.40 -40.23 -1.78
C GLY A 472 27.92 -39.93 -3.21
N THR A 473 26.79 -40.51 -3.62
CA THR A 473 26.21 -40.36 -4.98
C THR A 473 24.92 -39.55 -4.93
N VAL A 474 24.51 -38.98 -6.07
CA VAL A 474 23.23 -38.26 -6.20
C VAL A 474 22.43 -38.86 -7.37
N PRO A 475 21.15 -39.24 -7.16
CA PRO A 475 20.28 -39.73 -8.21
C PRO A 475 20.29 -38.86 -9.46
N SER A 476 20.35 -39.49 -10.64
CA SER A 476 20.37 -38.79 -11.93
C SER A 476 19.23 -37.78 -12.09
N VAL A 477 18.00 -38.18 -11.73
CA VAL A 477 16.79 -37.32 -11.80
C VAL A 477 16.97 -36.04 -10.98
N TRP A 478 17.69 -36.08 -9.85
CA TRP A 478 17.91 -34.91 -8.98
C TRP A 478 18.92 -33.91 -9.56
N LYS A 479 19.73 -34.34 -10.55
CA LYS A 479 20.73 -33.52 -11.25
C LYS A 479 20.19 -32.85 -12.51
N MET A 480 18.98 -33.20 -12.94
CA MET A 480 18.31 -32.65 -14.11
C MET A 480 17.44 -31.43 -13.74
N ALA A 481 17.39 -30.43 -14.63
CA ALA A 481 16.58 -29.23 -14.43
C ALA A 481 15.86 -28.75 -15.70
N ASP A 482 14.59 -28.36 -15.54
CA ASP A 482 13.86 -27.57 -16.55
C ASP A 482 14.12 -26.07 -16.29
N VAL A 483 14.79 -25.38 -17.21
CA VAL A 483 15.15 -23.96 -17.09
C VAL A 483 14.06 -23.09 -17.69
N VAL A 484 13.52 -22.16 -16.91
CA VAL A 484 12.59 -21.14 -17.38
C VAL A 484 13.35 -19.82 -17.56
N PRO A 485 13.51 -19.32 -18.81
CA PRO A 485 14.21 -18.06 -19.05
C PRO A 485 13.33 -16.88 -18.63
N VAL A 486 13.82 -16.08 -17.69
CA VAL A 486 13.11 -14.89 -17.18
C VAL A 486 13.85 -13.62 -17.63
N PRO A 487 13.22 -12.71 -18.39
CA PRO A 487 13.87 -11.50 -18.85
C PRO A 487 14.07 -10.48 -17.72
N LYS A 488 15.27 -9.87 -17.62
CA LYS A 488 15.56 -8.76 -16.70
C LYS A 488 14.97 -7.43 -17.18
N GLU A 489 14.83 -7.25 -18.49
CA GLU A 489 14.42 -6.01 -19.16
C GLU A 489 13.27 -6.27 -20.14
N LYS A 490 12.58 -5.20 -20.56
CA LYS A 490 11.54 -5.24 -21.60
C LYS A 490 11.86 -4.17 -22.65
N PRO A 491 11.96 -4.49 -23.95
CA PRO A 491 11.80 -5.83 -24.56
C PRO A 491 12.89 -6.82 -24.15
N PRO A 492 12.61 -8.14 -24.20
CA PRO A 492 13.54 -9.17 -23.74
C PRO A 492 14.74 -9.29 -24.69
N ARG A 493 15.97 -9.24 -24.14
CA ARG A 493 17.22 -9.51 -24.87
C ARG A 493 17.87 -10.81 -24.37
N LEU A 494 18.48 -11.57 -25.28
CA LEU A 494 19.10 -12.87 -24.99
C LEU A 494 20.15 -12.80 -23.85
N GLU A 495 21.01 -11.78 -23.87
CA GLU A 495 22.07 -11.58 -22.86
C GLU A 495 21.54 -11.23 -21.46
N LYS A 496 20.29 -10.73 -21.39
CA LYS A 496 19.63 -10.24 -20.17
C LYS A 496 18.61 -11.24 -19.65
N LEU A 497 18.70 -12.51 -20.03
CA LEU A 497 17.87 -13.59 -19.49
C LEU A 497 18.46 -14.14 -18.19
N ARG A 498 17.60 -14.48 -17.22
CA ARG A 498 17.96 -15.27 -16.03
C ARG A 498 17.51 -16.72 -16.22
N PRO A 499 18.41 -17.71 -16.10
CA PRO A 499 18.04 -19.12 -16.15
C PRO A 499 17.48 -19.59 -14.80
N ILE A 500 16.15 -19.72 -14.65
CA ILE A 500 15.57 -20.28 -13.41
C ILE A 500 15.41 -21.79 -13.53
N SER A 501 16.24 -22.54 -12.81
CA SER A 501 16.27 -24.00 -12.80
C SER A 501 15.17 -24.60 -11.90
N LEU A 502 14.26 -25.35 -12.50
CA LEU A 502 13.24 -26.13 -11.80
C LEU A 502 13.74 -27.56 -11.58
N THR A 503 14.35 -27.80 -10.41
CA THR A 503 14.75 -29.14 -9.96
C THR A 503 13.61 -29.87 -9.22
N PRO A 504 13.63 -31.23 -9.18
CA PRO A 504 12.66 -32.05 -8.45
C PRO A 504 12.43 -31.63 -6.99
N ILE A 505 11.22 -31.86 -6.49
CA ILE A 505 10.84 -31.46 -5.12
C ILE A 505 11.62 -32.27 -4.09
N PHE A 506 11.73 -33.58 -4.28
CA PHE A 506 12.48 -34.47 -3.37
C PHE A 506 13.96 -34.10 -3.32
N ALA A 507 14.57 -33.77 -4.46
CA ALA A 507 15.94 -33.25 -4.53
C ALA A 507 16.11 -32.00 -3.65
N LYS A 508 15.21 -31.01 -3.75
CA LYS A 508 15.25 -29.77 -2.93
C LYS A 508 15.04 -30.03 -1.44
N VAL A 509 14.32 -31.09 -1.07
CA VAL A 509 14.13 -31.46 0.33
C VAL A 509 15.42 -32.03 0.90
N CYS A 510 16.01 -33.00 0.20
CA CYS A 510 17.28 -33.65 0.54
C CYS A 510 18.44 -32.66 0.60
N GLU A 511 18.56 -31.83 -0.44
CA GLU A 511 19.49 -30.69 -0.50
C GLU A 511 19.35 -29.75 0.70
N GLY A 512 18.13 -29.60 1.24
CA GLY A 512 17.88 -28.78 2.42
C GLY A 512 18.54 -29.33 3.67
N PHE A 513 18.62 -30.65 3.85
CA PHE A 513 19.35 -31.25 4.97
C PHE A 513 20.85 -31.00 4.83
N VAL A 514 21.40 -31.25 3.64
CA VAL A 514 22.82 -31.01 3.33
C VAL A 514 23.20 -29.55 3.56
N THR A 515 22.34 -28.64 3.09
CA THR A 515 22.56 -27.19 3.25
C THR A 515 22.56 -26.79 4.73
N ASP A 516 21.64 -27.32 5.53
CA ASP A 516 21.56 -26.99 6.96
C ASP A 516 22.80 -27.51 7.73
N TRP A 517 23.29 -28.70 7.40
CA TRP A 517 24.51 -29.25 8.00
C TRP A 517 25.76 -28.47 7.59
N CYS A 518 25.96 -28.22 6.30
CA CYS A 518 27.11 -27.44 5.83
C CYS A 518 27.07 -26.01 6.39
N LEU A 519 25.89 -25.38 6.44
CA LEU A 519 25.74 -24.05 7.05
C LEU A 519 26.10 -24.08 8.55
N SER A 520 25.67 -25.11 9.28
CA SER A 520 26.03 -25.25 10.71
C SER A 520 27.52 -25.37 10.94
N ASP A 521 28.25 -26.00 10.02
CA ASP A 521 29.70 -26.19 10.11
C ASP A 521 30.46 -24.87 9.84
N ILE A 522 30.04 -24.10 8.83
CA ILE A 522 30.77 -22.88 8.40
C ILE A 522 30.36 -21.61 9.15
N LEU A 523 29.19 -21.58 9.81
CA LEU A 523 28.67 -20.36 10.46
C LEU A 523 29.69 -19.61 11.35
N PRO A 524 30.56 -20.29 12.14
CA PRO A 524 31.58 -19.62 12.94
C PRO A 524 32.69 -18.92 12.14
N THR A 525 32.94 -19.36 10.90
CA THR A 525 34.04 -18.86 10.05
C THR A 525 33.57 -17.86 8.98
N ILE A 526 32.26 -17.59 8.89
CA ILE A 526 31.72 -16.61 7.94
C ILE A 526 32.01 -15.19 8.40
N ASP A 527 32.41 -14.34 7.45
CA ASP A 527 32.64 -12.92 7.65
C ASP A 527 31.43 -12.24 8.33
N PRO A 528 31.62 -11.51 9.45
CA PRO A 528 30.56 -10.73 10.09
C PRO A 528 29.84 -9.75 9.16
N ARG A 529 30.56 -9.15 8.18
CA ARG A 529 30.03 -8.21 7.16
C ARG A 529 29.47 -8.90 5.91
N GLN A 530 29.28 -10.21 5.94
CA GLN A 530 28.47 -10.95 4.97
C GLN A 530 26.99 -10.94 5.38
N TYR A 531 26.12 -10.34 4.57
CA TYR A 531 24.68 -10.20 4.85
C TYR A 531 23.80 -11.05 3.94
N GLY A 532 24.35 -11.59 2.85
CA GLY A 532 23.65 -12.44 1.89
C GLY A 532 23.58 -13.90 2.36
N SER A 533 22.52 -14.61 1.95
CA SER A 533 22.33 -16.06 2.18
C SER A 533 22.34 -16.54 3.65
N LEU A 534 22.33 -15.63 4.64
CA LEU A 534 22.34 -15.97 6.07
C LEU A 534 21.00 -15.70 6.76
N LYS A 535 20.63 -16.58 7.69
CA LYS A 535 19.41 -16.43 8.49
C LYS A 535 19.58 -15.25 9.46
N GLY A 536 18.56 -14.39 9.55
CA GLY A 536 18.55 -13.23 10.46
C GLY A 536 19.22 -11.97 9.89
N LYS A 537 19.92 -12.07 8.75
CA LYS A 537 20.45 -10.91 8.02
C LYS A 537 19.52 -10.52 6.87
N SER A 538 19.59 -9.27 6.43
CA SER A 538 18.74 -8.72 5.36
C SER A 538 19.46 -7.62 4.60
N THR A 539 18.92 -7.21 3.45
CA THR A 539 19.42 -6.05 2.71
C THR A 539 19.39 -4.77 3.55
N THR A 540 18.42 -4.62 4.47
CA THR A 540 18.38 -3.47 5.38
C THR A 540 19.55 -3.46 6.34
N HIS A 541 19.93 -4.61 6.92
CA HIS A 541 21.11 -4.68 7.80
C HIS A 541 22.40 -4.27 7.08
N TYR A 542 22.58 -4.75 5.84
CA TYR A 542 23.68 -4.35 4.97
C TYR A 542 23.72 -2.82 4.79
N LEU A 543 22.60 -2.24 4.36
CA LEU A 543 22.50 -0.82 4.04
C LEU A 543 22.67 0.06 5.28
N THR A 544 22.12 -0.35 6.42
CA THR A 544 22.27 0.36 7.69
C THR A 544 23.72 0.33 8.18
N SER A 545 24.39 -0.83 8.13
CA SER A 545 25.80 -0.94 8.51
C SER A 545 26.70 -0.09 7.60
N LEU A 546 26.47 -0.14 6.28
CA LEU A 546 27.21 0.66 5.31
C LEU A 546 27.01 2.16 5.53
N ILE A 547 25.77 2.63 5.69
CA ILE A 547 25.49 4.05 5.96
C ILE A 547 26.06 4.50 7.30
N HIS A 548 25.98 3.66 8.33
CA HIS A 548 26.58 3.98 9.62
C HIS A 548 28.10 4.21 9.48
N HIS A 549 28.80 3.31 8.79
CA HIS A 549 30.23 3.48 8.50
C HIS A 549 30.48 4.78 7.72
N LEU A 550 29.85 4.95 6.56
CA LEU A 550 30.05 6.12 5.69
C LEU A 550 29.77 7.45 6.40
N ALA A 551 28.70 7.54 7.19
CA ALA A 551 28.35 8.74 7.93
C ALA A 551 29.34 8.99 9.07
N SER A 552 29.63 7.98 9.89
CA SER A 552 30.49 8.12 11.08
C SER A 552 31.94 8.48 10.74
N THR A 553 32.46 7.99 9.62
CA THR A 553 33.83 8.28 9.17
C THR A 553 33.92 9.63 8.46
N THR A 554 32.90 10.04 7.70
CA THR A 554 32.87 11.36 7.03
C THR A 554 32.64 12.51 8.01
N ASP A 555 32.00 12.25 9.17
CA ASP A 555 31.78 13.26 10.21
C ASP A 555 33.08 13.69 10.91
N LYS A 556 34.16 12.90 10.77
CA LYS A 556 35.49 13.27 11.28
C LYS A 556 36.06 14.44 10.46
N PRO A 557 36.61 15.49 11.10
CA PRO A 557 37.13 16.64 10.39
C PRO A 557 38.29 16.24 9.47
N GLY A 558 38.21 16.66 8.20
CA GLY A 558 39.24 16.38 7.20
C GLY A 558 39.24 14.97 6.63
N TYR A 559 38.21 14.15 6.88
CA TYR A 559 38.07 12.80 6.30
C TYR A 559 37.11 12.78 5.11
N CYS A 560 37.36 11.87 4.18
CA CYS A 560 36.45 11.51 3.09
C CYS A 560 36.36 9.98 2.95
N ASN A 561 35.27 9.52 2.34
CA ASN A 561 35.06 8.10 2.03
C ASN A 561 35.03 7.88 0.52
N THR A 562 35.77 6.89 0.05
CA THR A 562 35.65 6.41 -1.33
C THR A 562 34.99 5.05 -1.32
N LEU A 563 33.81 4.95 -1.94
CA LEU A 563 33.03 3.74 -2.06
C LEU A 563 33.18 3.16 -3.48
N VAL A 564 33.59 1.90 -3.58
CA VAL A 564 33.65 1.14 -4.83
C VAL A 564 32.56 0.08 -4.81
N LEU A 565 31.67 0.14 -5.81
CA LEU A 565 30.60 -0.81 -6.03
C LEU A 565 31.03 -1.78 -7.11
N THR A 566 31.03 -3.08 -6.79
CA THR A 566 31.47 -4.14 -7.70
C THR A 566 30.27 -4.91 -8.28
N ASP A 567 30.36 -5.34 -9.55
CA ASP A 567 29.38 -6.21 -10.20
C ASP A 567 30.11 -7.39 -10.86
N PHE A 568 29.74 -8.62 -10.52
CA PHE A 568 30.31 -9.82 -11.11
C PHE A 568 29.56 -10.23 -12.38
N THR A 569 30.31 -10.62 -13.41
CA THR A 569 29.74 -11.13 -14.66
C THR A 569 29.22 -12.55 -14.47
N ARG A 570 27.89 -12.74 -14.49
CA ARG A 570 27.24 -14.07 -14.43
C ARG A 570 27.76 -14.92 -13.26
N ALA A 571 27.88 -14.33 -12.06
CA ALA A 571 28.51 -14.91 -10.88
C ALA A 571 28.15 -16.39 -10.61
N PHE A 572 26.85 -16.71 -10.51
CA PHE A 572 26.38 -18.07 -10.24
C PHE A 572 26.70 -19.08 -11.37
N ASP A 573 26.78 -18.60 -12.62
CA ASP A 573 26.95 -19.47 -13.79
C ASP A 573 28.43 -19.82 -14.03
N ARG A 574 29.36 -19.13 -13.34
CA ARG A 574 30.82 -19.26 -13.48
C ARG A 574 31.53 -19.90 -12.28
N VAL A 575 30.79 -20.40 -11.30
CA VAL A 575 31.38 -21.04 -10.12
C VAL A 575 32.19 -22.27 -10.53
N HIS A 576 33.51 -22.21 -10.35
CA HIS A 576 34.39 -23.35 -10.59
C HIS A 576 34.22 -24.40 -9.46
N HIS A 577 33.87 -25.63 -9.83
CA HIS A 577 33.45 -26.64 -8.86
C HIS A 577 34.58 -27.10 -7.94
N LEU A 578 35.80 -27.31 -8.47
CA LEU A 578 36.96 -27.72 -7.66
C LEU A 578 37.32 -26.65 -6.61
N THR A 579 37.38 -25.38 -7.04
CA THR A 579 37.66 -24.26 -6.13
C THR A 579 36.58 -24.14 -5.05
N ALA A 580 35.31 -24.31 -5.42
CA ALA A 580 34.22 -24.25 -4.46
C ALA A 580 34.28 -25.39 -3.42
N VAL A 581 34.65 -26.61 -3.85
CA VAL A 581 34.83 -27.76 -2.96
C VAL A 581 36.05 -27.58 -2.05
N ALA A 582 37.17 -27.07 -2.57
CA ALA A 582 38.35 -26.74 -1.77
C ALA A 582 38.01 -25.76 -0.64
N LYS A 583 37.30 -24.67 -0.95
CA LYS A 583 36.86 -23.70 0.07
C LYS A 583 35.89 -24.28 1.09
N LEU A 584 35.01 -25.20 0.68
CA LEU A 584 34.13 -25.90 1.63
C LEU A 584 34.95 -26.71 2.64
N LEU A 585 36.03 -27.35 2.21
CA LEU A 585 36.96 -28.07 3.09
C LEU A 585 37.71 -27.09 4.01
N ASP A 586 38.20 -25.98 3.49
CA ASP A 586 38.95 -24.96 4.24
C ASP A 586 38.09 -24.30 5.34
N LEU A 587 36.81 -24.08 5.05
CA LEU A 587 35.84 -23.56 6.02
C LEU A 587 35.35 -24.60 7.03
N GLY A 588 35.88 -25.83 7.00
CA GLY A 588 35.61 -26.85 8.01
C GLY A 588 34.32 -27.65 7.80
N VAL A 589 33.74 -27.66 6.59
CA VAL A 589 32.60 -28.55 6.30
C VAL A 589 32.97 -30.00 6.55
N ARG A 590 32.09 -30.73 7.24
CA ARG A 590 32.34 -32.14 7.55
C ARG A 590 32.59 -32.96 6.27
N ARG A 591 33.72 -33.64 6.26
CA ARG A 591 34.25 -34.36 5.10
C ARG A 591 33.33 -35.49 4.60
N SER A 592 32.47 -36.05 5.45
CA SER A 592 31.51 -37.09 5.09
C SER A 592 30.41 -36.62 4.12
N ILE A 593 30.17 -35.30 4.01
CA ILE A 593 29.16 -34.72 3.12
C ILE A 593 29.76 -34.31 1.77
N ILE A 594 31.07 -34.03 1.72
CA ILE A 594 31.75 -33.50 0.53
C ILE A 594 31.55 -34.38 -0.72
N PRO A 595 31.66 -35.73 -0.65
CA PRO A 595 31.39 -36.58 -1.81
C PRO A 595 30.01 -36.35 -2.42
N TRP A 596 28.98 -36.18 -1.58
CA TRP A 596 27.62 -35.89 -2.02
C TRP A 596 27.52 -34.51 -2.70
N VAL A 597 28.20 -33.50 -2.18
CA VAL A 597 28.26 -32.15 -2.79
C VAL A 597 28.96 -32.20 -4.15
N CYS A 598 30.07 -32.93 -4.26
CA CYS A 598 30.75 -33.16 -5.54
C CYS A 598 29.82 -33.85 -6.54
N ALA A 599 29.16 -34.94 -6.13
CA ALA A 599 28.22 -35.66 -6.97
C ALA A 599 27.00 -34.81 -7.37
N PHE A 600 26.58 -33.85 -6.53
CA PHE A 600 25.52 -32.89 -6.85
C PHE A 600 25.92 -31.87 -7.92
N LEU A 601 27.19 -31.44 -7.93
CA LEU A 601 27.74 -30.46 -8.88
C LEU A 601 28.15 -31.10 -10.21
N SER A 602 28.61 -32.35 -10.22
CA SER A 602 29.03 -33.07 -11.42
C SER A 602 27.86 -33.59 -12.27
N ASN A 603 28.09 -33.74 -13.58
CA ASN A 603 27.17 -34.39 -14.53
C ASN A 603 25.73 -33.85 -14.48
N ARG A 604 25.60 -32.52 -14.35
CA ARG A 604 24.30 -31.86 -14.35
C ARG A 604 23.82 -31.60 -15.77
N GLN A 605 22.51 -31.74 -15.96
CA GLN A 605 21.86 -31.50 -17.24
C GLN A 605 20.75 -30.49 -17.11
N GLN A 606 20.61 -29.64 -18.13
CA GLN A 606 19.52 -28.68 -18.23
C GLN A 606 18.85 -28.71 -19.60
N ARG A 607 17.58 -28.32 -19.64
CA ARG A 607 16.87 -27.98 -20.88
C ARG A 607 15.97 -26.77 -20.66
N VAL A 608 15.79 -25.93 -21.66
CA VAL A 608 14.96 -24.73 -21.60
C VAL A 608 13.51 -25.05 -21.91
N LYS A 609 12.60 -24.57 -21.06
CA LYS A 609 11.15 -24.59 -21.28
C LYS A 609 10.68 -23.24 -21.81
N TYR A 610 10.48 -23.14 -23.12
CA TYR A 610 10.00 -21.94 -23.80
C TYR A 610 8.61 -22.19 -24.42
N GLN A 611 7.62 -21.36 -24.07
CA GLN A 611 6.24 -21.48 -24.59
C GLN A 611 5.62 -22.91 -24.55
N GLN A 612 5.94 -23.70 -23.52
CA GLN A 612 5.53 -25.13 -23.34
C GLN A 612 6.29 -26.15 -24.21
N VAL A 613 7.24 -25.71 -25.02
CA VAL A 613 8.18 -26.56 -25.73
C VAL A 613 9.46 -26.71 -24.89
N LEU A 614 10.07 -27.89 -24.95
CA LEU A 614 11.29 -28.22 -24.22
C LEU A 614 12.43 -28.33 -25.22
N SER A 615 13.55 -27.67 -24.94
CA SER A 615 14.77 -27.86 -25.72
C SER A 615 15.36 -29.26 -25.52
N GLU A 616 16.38 -29.56 -26.32
CA GLU A 616 17.29 -30.67 -26.06
C GLU A 616 18.07 -30.47 -24.74
N TRP A 617 18.62 -31.56 -24.22
CA TRP A 617 19.43 -31.56 -23.01
C TRP A 617 20.84 -31.05 -23.29
N GLU A 618 21.34 -30.20 -22.41
CA GLU A 618 22.71 -29.69 -22.41
C GLU A 618 23.37 -30.01 -21.07
N THR A 619 24.66 -30.35 -21.12
CA THR A 619 25.46 -30.66 -19.91
C THR A 619 26.17 -29.40 -19.41
N LEU A 620 26.19 -29.22 -18.10
CA LEU A 620 26.85 -28.11 -17.42
C LEU A 620 28.15 -28.61 -16.75
N THR A 621 29.28 -27.97 -17.07
CA THR A 621 30.59 -28.33 -16.48
C THR A 621 30.99 -27.42 -15.32
N CYS A 622 30.45 -26.19 -15.24
CA CYS A 622 30.62 -25.30 -14.09
C CYS A 622 29.33 -24.54 -13.73
N GLY A 623 29.38 -23.75 -12.65
CA GLY A 623 28.27 -22.97 -12.15
C GLY A 623 27.34 -23.75 -11.21
N VAL A 624 26.44 -23.04 -10.55
CA VAL A 624 25.39 -23.63 -9.69
C VAL A 624 24.00 -23.24 -10.21
N PRO A 625 23.05 -24.18 -10.33
CA PRO A 625 21.75 -23.86 -10.93
C PRO A 625 20.93 -22.90 -10.07
N GLN A 626 20.43 -21.81 -10.67
CA GLN A 626 19.65 -20.79 -9.94
C GLN A 626 18.26 -21.33 -9.59
N GLY A 627 17.99 -21.54 -8.30
CA GLY A 627 16.74 -22.16 -7.81
C GLY A 627 16.93 -23.41 -6.96
N THR A 628 18.18 -23.84 -6.81
CA THR A 628 18.69 -24.80 -5.83
C THR A 628 18.88 -24.14 -4.45
N LYS A 629 18.90 -24.93 -3.37
CA LYS A 629 19.17 -24.45 -1.99
C LYS A 629 20.66 -24.42 -1.65
N LEU A 630 21.43 -25.36 -2.17
CA LEU A 630 22.86 -25.51 -1.98
C LEU A 630 23.63 -24.51 -2.85
N GLY A 631 23.09 -24.11 -4.01
CA GLY A 631 23.73 -23.11 -4.88
C GLY A 631 24.12 -21.81 -4.15
N PRO A 632 23.19 -21.14 -3.44
CA PRO A 632 23.51 -19.97 -2.62
C PRO A 632 24.55 -20.22 -1.51
N LEU A 633 24.59 -21.43 -0.94
CA LEU A 633 25.58 -21.81 0.08
C LEU A 633 26.98 -21.99 -0.53
N VAL A 634 27.07 -22.69 -1.66
CA VAL A 634 28.32 -22.89 -2.41
C VAL A 634 28.87 -21.55 -2.91
N PHE A 635 27.99 -20.62 -3.28
CA PHE A 635 28.40 -19.27 -3.63
C PHE A 635 28.85 -18.46 -2.40
N LEU A 636 28.14 -18.60 -1.27
CA LEU A 636 28.53 -17.98 0.00
C LEU A 636 29.93 -18.41 0.44
N THR A 637 30.26 -19.71 0.32
CA THR A 637 31.60 -20.22 0.67
C THR A 637 32.67 -19.71 -0.30
N LEU A 638 32.32 -19.55 -1.58
CA LEU A 638 33.23 -19.00 -2.58
C LEU A 638 33.62 -17.55 -2.24
N ILE A 639 32.64 -16.68 -1.98
CA ILE A 639 32.83 -15.23 -1.79
C ILE A 639 33.30 -14.85 -0.36
N ASN A 640 33.34 -15.79 0.57
CA ASN A 640 33.56 -15.49 1.99
C ASN A 640 34.91 -14.80 2.24
N ASP A 641 35.97 -15.27 1.59
CA ASP A 641 37.34 -14.77 1.71
C ASP A 641 37.67 -13.67 0.70
N ALA A 642 36.68 -13.17 -0.06
CA ALA A 642 36.83 -11.93 -0.82
C ALA A 642 36.91 -10.76 0.16
N SER A 643 38.13 -10.37 0.49
CA SER A 643 38.45 -9.34 1.47
C SER A 643 39.57 -8.42 0.98
N PRO A 644 39.66 -7.19 1.50
CA PRO A 644 40.75 -6.25 1.24
C PRO A 644 42.11 -6.76 1.74
N VAL A 645 43.20 -6.09 1.34
CA VAL A 645 44.58 -6.55 1.60
C VAL A 645 44.96 -6.50 3.08
N SER A 646 44.47 -5.50 3.81
CA SER A 646 44.71 -5.36 5.25
C SER A 646 43.45 -4.89 5.98
N GLU A 647 43.38 -5.15 7.29
CA GLU A 647 42.29 -4.66 8.14
C GLU A 647 42.28 -3.13 8.30
N ASP A 648 43.42 -2.47 8.02
CA ASP A 648 43.61 -1.02 8.13
C ASP A 648 43.36 -0.25 6.81
N SER A 649 43.16 -0.94 5.67
CA SER A 649 42.96 -0.28 4.36
C SER A 649 41.49 0.06 4.08
N ALA A 650 40.71 -0.93 3.62
CA ALA A 650 39.31 -0.79 3.24
C ALA A 650 38.43 -1.78 3.99
N GLU A 651 37.16 -1.46 4.13
CA GLU A 651 36.13 -2.38 4.65
C GLU A 651 35.27 -2.92 3.50
N ALA A 652 34.85 -4.19 3.62
CA ALA A 652 34.01 -4.86 2.63
C ALA A 652 32.63 -5.22 3.19
N TRP A 653 31.57 -4.91 2.45
CA TRP A 653 30.21 -5.38 2.71
C TRP A 653 29.75 -6.28 1.58
N LYS A 654 29.32 -7.50 1.92
CA LYS A 654 28.91 -8.52 0.95
C LYS A 654 27.43 -8.87 1.11
N TYR A 655 26.71 -8.96 -0.01
CA TYR A 655 25.36 -9.49 -0.08
C TYR A 655 25.20 -10.32 -1.36
N VAL A 656 25.39 -11.63 -1.24
CA VAL A 656 25.40 -12.52 -2.42
C VAL A 656 26.48 -12.02 -3.39
N ASP A 657 26.13 -11.64 -4.63
CA ASP A 657 27.04 -11.14 -5.65
C ASP A 657 27.33 -9.63 -5.51
N ASP A 658 26.53 -8.87 -4.77
CA ASP A 658 26.76 -7.45 -4.55
C ASP A 658 27.84 -7.25 -3.47
N MET A 659 28.96 -6.63 -3.83
CA MET A 659 30.04 -6.29 -2.89
C MET A 659 30.41 -4.81 -2.99
N SER A 660 30.49 -4.16 -1.83
CA SER A 660 30.92 -2.76 -1.68
C SER A 660 32.20 -2.68 -0.88
N LEU A 661 33.19 -1.96 -1.39
CA LEU A 661 34.43 -1.64 -0.72
C LEU A 661 34.43 -0.17 -0.31
N SER A 662 34.77 0.15 0.94
CA SER A 662 34.85 1.53 1.43
C SER A 662 36.21 1.81 2.04
N GLU A 663 36.88 2.85 1.57
CA GLU A 663 38.08 3.41 2.19
C GLU A 663 37.73 4.74 2.87
N ALA A 664 37.99 4.84 4.17
CA ALA A 664 37.87 6.08 4.93
C ALA A 664 39.26 6.67 5.16
N ARG A 665 39.56 7.85 4.59
CA ARG A 665 40.89 8.45 4.70
C ARG A 665 40.87 9.94 4.99
N PRO A 666 41.92 10.48 5.63
CA PRO A 666 42.17 11.91 5.63
C PRO A 666 42.38 12.42 4.19
N VAL A 667 41.91 13.62 3.88
CA VAL A 667 42.11 14.26 2.56
C VAL A 667 43.59 14.46 2.23
N THR A 668 44.43 14.60 3.25
CA THR A 668 45.87 14.79 3.12
C THR A 668 46.63 13.56 2.66
N HIS A 669 46.01 12.37 2.71
CA HIS A 669 46.64 11.12 2.34
C HIS A 669 46.11 10.63 0.99
N ASP A 670 46.98 10.05 0.17
CA ASP A 670 46.58 9.42 -1.08
C ASP A 670 45.75 8.16 -0.84
N SER A 671 44.93 7.80 -1.83
CA SER A 671 44.10 6.59 -1.78
C SER A 671 44.95 5.34 -1.96
N THR A 672 44.78 4.37 -1.07
CA THR A 672 45.36 3.02 -1.16
C THR A 672 44.42 2.01 -1.81
N LEU A 673 43.16 2.39 -2.01
CA LEU A 673 42.06 1.57 -2.55
C LEU A 673 42.36 0.90 -3.90
N GLN A 674 43.27 1.42 -4.73
CA GLN A 674 43.69 0.73 -5.95
C GLN A 674 44.35 -0.62 -5.62
N THR A 675 45.13 -0.70 -4.53
CA THR A 675 45.77 -1.94 -4.07
C THR A 675 44.72 -2.99 -3.68
N ASP A 676 43.64 -2.56 -3.03
CA ASP A 676 42.53 -3.44 -2.65
C ASP A 676 41.74 -3.89 -3.87
N VAL A 677 41.52 -3.01 -4.85
CA VAL A 677 40.89 -3.35 -6.13
C VAL A 677 41.75 -4.34 -6.90
N ASP A 678 43.07 -4.14 -6.98
CA ASP A 678 44.01 -5.05 -7.64
C ASP A 678 44.06 -6.41 -6.95
N SER A 679 44.04 -6.42 -5.61
CA SER A 679 43.93 -7.66 -4.84
C SER A 679 42.62 -8.39 -5.11
N LEU A 680 41.50 -7.67 -5.17
CA LEU A 680 40.22 -8.26 -5.55
C LEU A 680 40.26 -8.83 -6.97
N VAL A 681 40.93 -8.15 -7.92
CA VAL A 681 41.12 -8.65 -9.28
C VAL A 681 41.94 -9.95 -9.28
N ARG A 682 43.07 -10.01 -8.56
CA ARG A 682 43.85 -11.25 -8.40
C ARG A 682 43.02 -12.36 -7.78
N TRP A 683 42.29 -12.05 -6.71
CA TRP A 683 41.37 -12.99 -6.08
C TRP A 683 40.31 -13.49 -7.09
N THR A 684 39.77 -12.65 -7.97
CA THR A 684 38.85 -13.13 -9.01
C THR A 684 39.52 -14.06 -10.01
N GLU A 685 40.79 -13.84 -10.34
CA GLU A 685 41.55 -14.69 -11.25
C GLU A 685 41.82 -16.06 -10.62
N ASP A 686 42.27 -16.08 -9.36
CA ASP A 686 42.51 -17.31 -8.57
C ASP A 686 41.23 -18.14 -8.38
N ASN A 687 40.07 -17.46 -8.32
CA ASN A 687 38.77 -18.10 -8.10
C ASN A 687 37.96 -18.29 -9.39
N HIS A 688 38.55 -18.05 -10.56
CA HIS A 688 37.91 -18.15 -11.88
C HIS A 688 36.62 -17.31 -12.03
N MET A 689 36.51 -16.23 -11.26
CA MET A 689 35.45 -15.23 -11.35
C MET A 689 35.85 -14.06 -12.26
N GLN A 690 34.90 -13.18 -12.58
CA GLN A 690 35.18 -12.01 -13.41
C GLN A 690 34.33 -10.81 -13.00
N LEU A 691 34.98 -9.68 -12.70
CA LEU A 691 34.32 -8.39 -12.51
C LEU A 691 33.86 -7.81 -13.85
N ASN A 692 32.82 -6.98 -13.82
CA ASN A 692 32.34 -6.21 -14.96
C ASN A 692 32.76 -4.74 -14.83
N PRO A 693 33.87 -4.31 -15.45
CA PRO A 693 34.36 -2.94 -15.29
C PRO A 693 33.34 -1.87 -15.69
N SER A 694 32.52 -2.13 -16.72
CA SER A 694 31.49 -1.20 -17.20
C SER A 694 30.33 -0.94 -16.23
N LYS A 695 30.18 -1.79 -15.21
CA LYS A 695 29.13 -1.67 -14.19
C LYS A 695 29.68 -1.41 -12.79
N CYS A 696 30.98 -1.63 -12.59
CA CYS A 696 31.65 -1.21 -11.38
C CYS A 696 31.67 0.33 -11.34
N MET A 697 31.36 0.91 -10.18
CA MET A 697 31.25 2.36 -10.01
C MET A 697 32.04 2.82 -8.81
N VAL A 698 32.53 4.06 -8.84
CA VAL A 698 33.21 4.73 -7.73
C VAL A 698 32.35 5.91 -7.27
N MET A 699 32.18 6.07 -5.97
CA MET A 699 31.47 7.21 -5.38
C MET A 699 32.33 7.81 -4.27
N LEU A 700 32.65 9.09 -4.41
CA LEU A 700 33.32 9.86 -3.36
C LEU A 700 32.27 10.54 -2.47
N ILE A 701 32.32 10.25 -1.17
CA ILE A 701 31.45 10.85 -0.15
C ILE A 701 32.31 11.80 0.69
N CYS A 702 31.93 13.08 0.68
CA CYS A 702 32.69 14.15 1.31
C CYS A 702 31.77 15.33 1.66
N PHE A 703 31.85 15.83 2.89
CA PHE A 703 31.04 16.98 3.35
C PHE A 703 31.81 18.30 3.41
N MET A 704 33.08 18.29 3.00
CA MET A 704 33.88 19.51 2.91
C MET A 704 33.39 20.40 1.76
N ARG A 705 33.50 21.72 1.96
CA ARG A 705 33.12 22.71 0.92
C ARG A 705 33.92 22.54 -0.37
N ASN A 706 35.20 22.21 -0.23
CA ASN A 706 36.12 21.93 -1.32
C ASN A 706 36.56 20.47 -1.21
N PRO A 707 35.80 19.51 -1.77
CA PRO A 707 36.16 18.11 -1.74
C PRO A 707 37.41 17.84 -2.59
N PRO A 708 38.26 16.86 -2.22
CA PRO A 708 39.36 16.45 -3.08
C PRO A 708 38.85 15.81 -4.37
N PRO A 709 39.67 15.76 -5.43
CA PRO A 709 39.33 14.96 -6.61
C PRO A 709 39.16 13.48 -6.22
N PRO A 710 38.18 12.78 -6.82
CA PRO A 710 38.01 11.34 -6.61
C PRO A 710 39.24 10.58 -7.15
N PRO A 711 39.67 9.48 -6.51
CA PRO A 711 40.77 8.69 -7.01
C PRO A 711 40.40 8.04 -8.34
N VAL A 712 41.36 7.99 -9.27
CA VAL A 712 41.20 7.32 -10.55
C VAL A 712 41.54 5.85 -10.35
N LEU A 713 40.51 5.01 -10.30
CA LEU A 713 40.67 3.57 -10.11
C LEU A 713 40.51 2.83 -11.44
N THR A 714 41.35 1.82 -11.66
CA THR A 714 41.34 1.01 -12.87
C THR A 714 41.15 -0.47 -12.54
N ILE A 715 40.42 -1.18 -13.40
CA ILE A 715 40.38 -2.65 -13.42
C ILE A 715 41.00 -3.09 -14.74
N LYS A 716 42.19 -3.72 -14.66
CA LYS A 716 43.02 -4.09 -15.82
C LYS A 716 43.40 -2.85 -16.65
N THR A 717 42.62 -2.54 -17.68
CA THR A 717 42.82 -1.39 -18.58
C THR A 717 41.64 -0.41 -18.59
N SER A 718 40.56 -0.74 -17.88
CA SER A 718 39.32 0.05 -17.88
C SER A 718 39.23 0.92 -16.64
N THR A 719 39.14 2.25 -16.82
CA THR A 719 38.90 3.19 -15.73
C THR A 719 37.47 3.10 -15.23
N LEU A 720 37.28 3.05 -13.91
CA LEU A 720 35.98 2.96 -13.30
C LEU A 720 35.24 4.31 -13.34
N GLN A 721 33.93 4.26 -13.60
CA GLN A 721 33.12 5.45 -13.68
C GLN A 721 32.87 6.04 -12.29
N VAL A 722 33.22 7.31 -12.09
CA VAL A 722 32.84 8.06 -10.89
C VAL A 722 31.40 8.55 -11.01
N VAL A 723 30.59 8.28 -10.00
CA VAL A 723 29.15 8.61 -9.98
C VAL A 723 28.77 9.38 -8.71
N GLN A 724 27.79 10.27 -8.85
CA GLN A 724 27.19 11.00 -7.72
C GLN A 724 25.94 10.29 -7.16
N PHE A 725 25.35 9.39 -7.95
CA PHE A 725 24.16 8.63 -7.61
C PHE A 725 24.40 7.16 -7.95
N ALA A 726 24.16 6.26 -7.01
CA ALA A 726 24.26 4.82 -7.25
C ALA A 726 23.11 4.07 -6.57
N LYS A 727 22.64 3.01 -7.20
CA LYS A 727 21.56 2.19 -6.65
C LYS A 727 22.13 0.95 -5.98
N ILE A 728 22.06 0.90 -4.66
CA ILE A 728 22.60 -0.19 -3.82
C ILE A 728 21.42 -0.94 -3.20
N LEU A 729 21.29 -2.25 -3.49
CA LEU A 729 20.24 -3.13 -2.98
C LEU A 729 18.80 -2.55 -3.02
N GLY A 730 18.51 -1.70 -4.02
CA GLY A 730 17.19 -1.09 -4.23
C GLY A 730 17.03 0.35 -3.71
N VAL A 731 18.00 0.87 -2.96
CA VAL A 731 18.02 2.26 -2.45
C VAL A 731 18.97 3.11 -3.29
N ILE A 732 18.61 4.37 -3.56
CA ILE A 732 19.48 5.30 -4.29
C ILE A 732 20.31 6.06 -3.28
N PHE A 733 21.63 5.90 -3.36
CA PHE A 733 22.63 6.61 -2.57
C PHE A 733 23.09 7.82 -3.35
N GLN A 734 23.21 8.93 -2.65
CA GLN A 734 23.77 10.18 -3.16
C GLN A 734 25.12 10.41 -2.47
N ALA A 735 26.11 10.94 -3.19
CA ALA A 735 27.44 11.24 -2.63
C ALA A 735 27.40 12.17 -1.41
N ASN A 736 26.36 13.00 -1.31
CA ASN A 736 26.11 13.90 -0.17
C ASN A 736 25.28 13.24 0.96
N LEU A 737 24.99 11.93 0.87
CA LEU A 737 24.14 11.15 1.76
C LEU A 737 22.75 11.75 2.01
N LYS A 738 22.25 12.58 1.07
CA LYS A 738 20.83 12.97 1.03
C LYS A 738 20.00 11.87 0.36
N TRP A 739 18.69 11.96 0.56
CA TRP A 739 17.73 10.94 0.13
C TRP A 739 16.63 11.46 -0.80
N ASP A 740 16.71 12.73 -1.22
CA ASP A 740 15.70 13.38 -2.06
C ASP A 740 15.48 12.62 -3.37
N ALA A 741 16.56 12.15 -4.02
CA ALA A 741 16.44 11.36 -5.26
C ALA A 741 15.73 10.02 -5.03
N HIS A 742 16.02 9.36 -3.90
CA HIS A 742 15.35 8.11 -3.55
C HIS A 742 13.87 8.33 -3.23
N VAL A 743 13.57 9.32 -2.39
CA VAL A 743 12.21 9.67 -1.98
C VAL A 743 11.37 10.05 -3.20
N ASN A 744 11.88 10.91 -4.09
CA ASN A 744 11.17 11.31 -5.31
C ASN A 744 10.85 10.11 -6.22
N MET A 745 11.80 9.18 -6.41
CA MET A 745 11.55 7.94 -7.14
C MET A 745 10.45 7.11 -6.47
N MET A 746 10.48 6.99 -5.14
CA MET A 746 9.50 6.22 -4.37
C MET A 746 8.09 6.82 -4.41
N VAL A 747 7.97 8.15 -4.28
CA VAL A 747 6.71 8.89 -4.44
C VAL A 747 6.14 8.65 -5.83
N ASN A 748 6.92 8.84 -6.90
CA ASN A 748 6.48 8.59 -8.27
C ASN A 748 6.01 7.14 -8.49
N LYS A 749 6.72 6.18 -7.92
CA LYS A 749 6.36 4.76 -7.97
C LYS A 749 5.08 4.45 -7.17
N GLY A 750 4.88 5.12 -6.05
CA GLY A 750 3.66 5.08 -5.24
C GLY A 750 2.46 5.63 -5.98
N SER A 751 2.56 6.85 -6.54
CA SER A 751 1.51 7.53 -7.28
C SER A 751 0.99 6.68 -8.46
N ARG A 752 1.89 6.07 -9.24
CA ARG A 752 1.50 5.15 -10.32
C ARG A 752 0.72 3.94 -9.82
N ARG A 753 1.02 3.45 -8.61
CA ARG A 753 0.31 2.32 -8.01
C ARG A 753 -0.99 2.72 -7.33
N LEU A 754 -1.16 3.95 -6.89
CA LEU A 754 -2.43 4.44 -6.31
C LEU A 754 -3.57 4.44 -7.34
N TYR A 755 -3.27 4.61 -8.62
CA TYR A 755 -4.25 4.44 -9.71
C TYR A 755 -4.97 3.09 -9.63
N LEU A 756 -4.27 2.04 -9.19
CA LEU A 756 -4.85 0.72 -8.99
C LEU A 756 -6.05 0.75 -8.03
N LEU A 757 -5.94 1.48 -6.92
CA LEU A 757 -7.01 1.57 -5.93
C LEU A 757 -8.24 2.28 -6.50
N ARG A 758 -8.04 3.30 -7.34
CA ARG A 758 -9.15 3.98 -8.05
C ARG A 758 -9.89 3.02 -8.98
N VAL A 759 -9.14 2.20 -9.74
CA VAL A 759 -9.71 1.18 -10.64
C VAL A 759 -10.49 0.12 -9.84
N LEU A 760 -9.91 -0.37 -8.75
CA LEU A 760 -10.56 -1.37 -7.90
C LEU A 760 -11.82 -0.84 -7.21
N LYS A 761 -11.81 0.41 -6.73
CA LYS A 761 -13.00 1.08 -6.18
C LYS A 761 -14.11 1.20 -7.22
N ARG A 762 -13.77 1.54 -8.47
CA ARG A 762 -14.74 1.57 -9.60
C ARG A 762 -15.37 0.20 -9.88
N HIS A 763 -14.65 -0.88 -9.57
CA HIS A 763 -15.16 -2.24 -9.69
C HIS A 763 -15.96 -2.73 -8.47
N GLY A 764 -16.23 -1.86 -7.49
CA GLY A 764 -17.09 -2.15 -6.35
C GLY A 764 -16.41 -2.89 -5.20
N LEU A 765 -15.07 -2.82 -5.09
CA LEU A 765 -14.38 -3.31 -3.89
C LEU A 765 -14.72 -2.43 -2.67
N ASP A 766 -14.93 -3.09 -1.53
CA ASP A 766 -15.19 -2.39 -0.28
C ASP A 766 -13.91 -1.70 0.25
N THR A 767 -14.08 -0.77 1.19
CA THR A 767 -12.97 -0.02 1.79
C THR A 767 -11.99 -0.92 2.54
N THR A 768 -12.46 -2.02 3.13
CA THR A 768 -11.63 -2.96 3.90
C THR A 768 -10.66 -3.70 2.99
N ASP A 769 -11.14 -4.21 1.86
CA ASP A 769 -10.37 -4.90 0.83
C ASP A 769 -9.43 -3.93 0.13
N LEU A 770 -9.84 -2.68 -0.11
CA LEU A 770 -8.95 -1.64 -0.63
C LEU A 770 -7.80 -1.33 0.33
N THR A 771 -8.06 -1.28 1.65
CA THR A 771 -7.01 -1.14 2.66
C THR A 771 -6.07 -2.35 2.65
N LEU A 772 -6.59 -3.56 2.48
CA LEU A 772 -5.75 -4.76 2.33
C LEU A 772 -4.84 -4.66 1.09
N VAL A 773 -5.36 -4.17 -0.03
CA VAL A 773 -4.57 -3.90 -1.25
C VAL A 773 -3.48 -2.88 -0.98
N PHE A 774 -3.81 -1.78 -0.31
CA PHE A 774 -2.83 -0.76 0.05
C PHE A 774 -1.70 -1.32 0.92
N VAL A 775 -2.05 -2.00 2.03
CA VAL A 775 -1.09 -2.57 2.99
C VAL A 775 -0.26 -3.70 2.36
N GLY A 776 -0.84 -4.51 1.47
CA GLY A 776 -0.15 -5.63 0.84
C GLY A 776 0.69 -5.25 -0.39
N PHE A 777 0.37 -4.17 -1.11
CA PHE A 777 0.93 -3.91 -2.43
C PHE A 777 1.63 -2.56 -2.59
N ILE A 778 1.15 -1.53 -1.92
CA ILE A 778 1.68 -0.17 -2.03
C ILE A 778 2.65 0.10 -0.89
N ARG A 779 2.19 -0.12 0.35
CA ARG A 779 2.95 0.10 1.58
C ARG A 779 4.33 -0.58 1.60
N PRO A 780 4.49 -1.89 1.27
CA PRO A 780 5.79 -2.55 1.38
C PRO A 780 6.80 -2.05 0.35
N THR A 781 6.32 -1.46 -0.75
CA THR A 781 7.20 -0.79 -1.70
C THR A 781 7.67 0.53 -1.13
N LEU A 782 6.77 1.35 -0.61
CA LEU A 782 7.10 2.66 -0.02
C LEU A 782 7.98 2.56 1.23
N GLU A 783 7.80 1.54 2.06
CA GLU A 783 8.53 1.39 3.33
C GLU A 783 9.81 0.54 3.21
N TYR A 784 10.17 0.09 2.00
CA TYR A 784 11.36 -0.74 1.81
C TYR A 784 12.63 0.00 2.26
N ALA A 785 13.38 -0.61 3.19
CA ALA A 785 14.61 -0.05 3.77
C ALA A 785 14.45 1.35 4.40
N CYS A 786 13.24 1.72 4.83
CA CYS A 786 12.93 2.99 5.51
C CYS A 786 13.91 3.38 6.64
N PRO A 787 14.40 2.46 7.50
CA PRO A 787 15.38 2.79 8.54
C PRO A 787 16.69 3.40 8.02
N VAL A 788 16.99 3.28 6.73
CA VAL A 788 18.20 3.81 6.09
C VAL A 788 17.99 5.25 5.62
N TRP A 789 16.90 5.52 4.90
CA TRP A 789 16.71 6.77 4.16
C TRP A 789 15.71 7.75 4.79
N HIS A 790 15.01 7.38 5.86
CA HIS A 790 14.05 8.24 6.57
C HIS A 790 14.38 8.43 8.07
N PRO A 791 15.53 9.04 8.44
CA PRO A 791 15.85 9.35 9.84
C PRO A 791 15.21 10.66 10.36
N GLU A 792 14.26 11.25 9.62
CA GLU A 792 13.82 12.66 9.70
C GLU A 792 13.21 13.12 11.05
N LYS A 793 12.89 12.19 11.96
CA LYS A 793 12.51 12.51 13.34
C LYS A 793 13.64 13.14 14.17
N PHE A 794 14.91 12.87 13.84
CA PHE A 794 16.05 13.47 14.54
C PHE A 794 16.34 14.90 14.07
N ARG A 795 16.28 15.16 12.76
CA ARG A 795 16.66 16.45 12.18
C ARG A 795 15.72 17.59 12.55
N ARG A 796 14.39 17.40 12.54
CA ARG A 796 13.45 18.44 12.99
C ARG A 796 13.53 18.70 14.49
N ARG A 797 13.81 17.67 15.31
CA ARG A 797 14.01 17.83 16.77
C ARG A 797 15.33 18.54 17.07
N GLU A 798 16.40 18.28 16.33
CA GLU A 798 17.69 18.97 16.41
C GLU A 798 17.60 20.42 15.92
N GLU A 799 16.89 20.70 14.82
CA GLU A 799 16.65 22.07 14.33
C GLU A 799 15.78 22.86 15.32
N GLN A 800 14.76 22.23 15.94
CA GLN A 800 13.97 22.83 17.01
C GLN A 800 14.78 23.02 18.30
N ARG A 801 15.60 22.03 18.69
CA ARG A 801 16.48 22.11 19.87
C ARG A 801 17.60 23.12 19.69
N SER A 802 18.19 23.25 18.50
CA SER A 802 19.25 24.23 18.23
C SER A 802 18.68 25.65 18.13
N ALA A 803 17.48 25.82 17.56
CA ALA A 803 16.76 27.10 17.63
C ALA A 803 16.37 27.46 19.07
N GLN A 804 15.94 26.48 19.87
CA GLN A 804 15.61 26.68 21.27
C GLN A 804 16.86 26.95 22.13
N LYS A 805 17.93 26.19 21.95
CA LYS A 805 19.22 26.38 22.62
C LYS A 805 19.85 27.73 22.26
N LYS A 806 19.72 28.19 21.01
CA LYS A 806 20.15 29.53 20.61
C LYS A 806 19.33 30.64 21.29
N ARG A 807 18.00 30.47 21.43
CA ARG A 807 17.15 31.39 22.20
C ARG A 807 17.50 31.38 23.70
N GLU A 808 17.73 30.19 24.27
CA GLU A 808 18.14 30.02 25.66
C GLU A 808 19.55 30.60 25.90
N ASP A 809 20.50 30.44 24.97
CA ASP A 809 21.83 31.03 25.04
C ASP A 809 21.79 32.56 24.87
N ASP A 810 20.91 33.10 24.02
CA ASP A 810 20.72 34.56 23.88
C ASP A 810 20.04 35.15 25.13
N GLU A 811 19.07 34.46 25.72
CA GLU A 811 18.48 34.82 27.02
C GLU A 811 19.50 34.71 28.16
N ARG A 812 20.30 33.65 28.17
CA ARG A 812 21.37 33.45 29.15
C ARG A 812 22.42 34.54 29.04
N LYS A 813 22.84 34.93 27.84
CA LYS A 813 23.74 36.08 27.63
C LYS A 813 23.13 37.39 28.10
N LYS A 814 21.82 37.60 27.91
CA LYS A 814 21.11 38.76 28.48
C LYS A 814 21.09 38.74 30.01
N ARG A 815 20.78 37.58 30.61
CA ARG A 815 20.78 37.41 32.08
C ARG A 815 22.19 37.54 32.65
N GLU A 816 23.21 36.99 32.00
CA GLU A 816 24.62 37.13 32.38
C GLU A 816 25.11 38.57 32.21
N ALA A 817 24.64 39.32 31.21
CA ALA A 817 24.90 40.76 31.07
C ALA A 817 24.22 41.61 32.16
N GLU A 818 23.02 41.22 32.58
CA GLU A 818 22.29 41.88 33.66
C GLU A 818 22.85 41.51 35.05
N GLU A 819 23.28 40.26 35.24
CA GLU A 819 23.98 39.78 36.42
C GLU A 819 25.37 40.37 36.53
N THR A 820 26.11 40.53 35.41
CA THR A 820 27.40 41.23 35.44
C THR A 820 27.18 42.68 35.84
N ARG A 821 26.16 43.37 35.32
CA ARG A 821 25.82 44.74 35.75
C ARG A 821 25.47 44.83 37.24
N LYS A 822 24.65 43.89 37.76
CA LYS A 822 24.32 43.79 39.19
C LYS A 822 25.53 43.42 40.05
N ARG A 823 26.43 42.57 39.55
CA ARG A 823 27.70 42.22 40.19
C ARG A 823 28.71 43.36 40.16
N THR A 824 28.72 44.24 39.15
CA THR A 824 29.57 45.45 39.20
C THR A 824 29.05 46.43 40.26
N GLU A 825 27.72 46.55 40.40
CA GLU A 825 27.09 47.36 41.46
C GLU A 825 27.32 46.76 42.86
N GLU A 826 27.27 45.43 42.99
CA GLU A 826 27.50 44.73 44.26
C GLU A 826 29.00 44.55 44.61
N GLU A 827 29.90 44.40 43.62
CA GLU A 827 31.36 44.44 43.82
C GLU A 827 31.82 45.81 44.27
N ASN A 828 31.22 46.90 43.79
CA ASN A 828 31.50 48.23 44.31
C ASN A 828 31.09 48.35 45.79
N ARG A 829 30.01 47.67 46.19
CA ARG A 829 29.55 47.59 47.59
C ARG A 829 30.40 46.65 48.46
N LYS A 830 30.88 45.54 47.90
CA LYS A 830 31.69 44.52 48.59
C LYS A 830 33.19 44.84 48.61
N LYS A 831 33.74 45.61 47.67
CA LYS A 831 35.13 46.12 47.74
C LYS A 831 35.33 47.12 48.90
N GLU A 832 34.24 47.67 49.42
CA GLU A 832 34.21 48.46 50.65
C GLU A 832 34.25 47.56 51.91
N GLU A 833 33.67 46.35 51.85
CA GLU A 833 33.60 45.39 52.97
C GLU A 833 34.77 44.38 53.00
N GLU A 834 35.33 44.00 51.84
CA GLU A 834 36.41 43.01 51.70
C GLU A 834 37.81 43.58 52.02
N ARG A 835 37.93 44.92 52.18
CA ARG A 835 39.09 45.54 52.83
C ARG A 835 39.25 45.08 54.29
N ASN A 836 38.17 44.63 54.94
CA ASN A 836 38.19 44.22 56.35
C ASN A 836 38.34 42.71 56.60
N LEU A 837 38.35 41.85 55.57
CA LEU A 837 38.41 40.40 55.76
C LEU A 837 39.43 39.68 54.87
N LYS A 838 40.49 40.38 54.43
CA LYS A 838 41.69 39.77 53.82
C LYS A 838 42.86 39.64 54.80
N GLN A 839 42.56 39.29 56.07
CA GLN A 839 43.58 39.07 57.11
C GLN A 839 43.60 37.65 57.70
N LYS A 840 42.70 36.73 57.31
CA LYS A 840 42.69 35.36 57.86
C LYS A 840 42.21 34.34 56.83
N GLU A 841 43.13 33.82 56.02
CA GLU A 841 43.12 32.44 55.45
C GLU A 841 44.19 32.23 54.37
N LYS A 842 45.35 32.88 54.53
CA LYS A 842 46.60 32.35 53.99
C LYS A 842 47.25 31.53 55.08
N ASP A 843 46.78 30.31 55.30
CA ASP A 843 47.52 29.21 55.96
C ASP A 843 46.63 27.98 56.04
N LYS A 844 46.79 27.07 55.07
CA LYS A 844 46.73 25.59 55.21
C LYS A 844 46.78 24.88 53.85
N ILE A 845 47.67 25.35 52.97
CA ILE A 845 48.17 24.57 51.84
C ILE A 845 49.48 23.90 52.30
N LYS A 846 49.38 22.90 53.18
CA LYS A 846 50.49 22.04 53.62
C LYS A 846 49.97 20.68 54.05
N GLU A 847 49.25 19.98 53.17
CA GLU A 847 49.03 18.54 53.34
C GLU A 847 48.82 17.82 52.00
N LYS A 848 49.42 18.36 50.93
CA LYS A 848 49.36 17.80 49.58
C LYS A 848 50.71 17.14 49.27
N LYS A 849 51.10 16.11 50.03
CA LYS A 849 52.31 15.30 49.75
C LYS A 849 52.41 13.92 50.41
N LYS A 850 51.27 13.32 50.80
CA LYS A 850 51.21 11.92 51.28
C LYS A 850 50.24 11.00 50.53
N LEU A 851 49.58 11.48 49.46
CA LEU A 851 48.45 10.80 48.83
C LEU A 851 48.74 10.33 47.39
N GLU A 852 49.96 9.87 47.13
CA GLU A 852 50.40 9.53 45.77
C GLU A 852 51.01 8.12 45.63
N GLU A 853 51.21 7.39 46.73
CA GLU A 853 51.58 5.95 46.71
C GLU A 853 50.41 5.01 47.05
N GLU A 854 49.28 5.54 47.52
CA GLU A 854 48.03 4.79 47.77
C GLU A 854 47.18 4.64 46.49
N LYS A 855 47.32 5.58 45.54
CA LYS A 855 46.54 5.65 44.30
C LYS A 855 46.79 4.50 43.33
N GLU A 856 47.98 3.89 43.33
CA GLU A 856 48.36 2.89 42.33
C GLU A 856 47.90 1.46 42.69
N ARG A 857 47.65 1.19 43.98
CA ARG A 857 47.01 -0.07 44.43
C ARG A 857 45.49 -0.02 44.28
N GLU A 858 44.87 1.13 44.54
CA GLU A 858 43.44 1.34 44.31
C GLU A 858 43.06 1.20 42.84
N GLU A 859 43.91 1.63 41.90
CA GLU A 859 43.57 1.64 40.47
C GLU A 859 43.41 0.23 39.84
N LYS A 860 44.10 -0.79 40.36
CA LYS A 860 43.98 -2.18 39.89
C LYS A 860 42.73 -2.89 40.44
N GLU A 861 42.32 -2.57 41.66
CA GLU A 861 41.08 -3.06 42.26
C GLU A 861 39.86 -2.37 41.63
N LYS A 862 39.99 -1.07 41.30
CA LYS A 862 38.97 -0.28 40.59
C LYS A 862 38.59 -0.89 39.23
N ARG A 863 39.57 -1.38 38.46
CA ARG A 863 39.34 -1.96 37.12
C ARG A 863 38.61 -3.32 37.16
N ARG A 864 38.83 -4.13 38.21
CA ARG A 864 38.08 -5.38 38.42
C ARG A 864 36.64 -5.11 38.88
N LEU A 865 36.46 -4.14 39.78
CA LEU A 865 35.15 -3.71 40.26
C LEU A 865 34.36 -2.98 39.15
N GLU A 866 35.02 -2.27 38.23
CA GLU A 866 34.41 -1.61 37.08
C GLU A 866 33.86 -2.61 36.06
N ALA A 867 34.57 -3.69 35.75
CA ALA A 867 34.08 -4.71 34.82
C ALA A 867 32.85 -5.46 35.36
N GLU A 868 32.76 -5.66 36.67
CA GLU A 868 31.59 -6.29 37.32
C GLU A 868 30.41 -5.31 37.44
N LYS A 869 30.69 -4.03 37.74
CA LYS A 869 29.70 -2.93 37.67
C LYS A 869 29.21 -2.68 36.25
N GLU A 870 30.03 -2.85 35.22
CA GLU A 870 29.65 -2.67 33.82
C GLU A 870 28.72 -3.79 33.35
N LYS A 871 28.94 -5.03 33.81
CA LYS A 871 28.03 -6.15 33.56
C LYS A 871 26.68 -5.96 34.25
N GLN A 872 26.66 -5.46 35.49
CA GLN A 872 25.44 -5.10 36.22
C GLN A 872 24.72 -3.91 35.57
N ARG A 873 25.46 -2.88 35.12
CA ARG A 873 24.91 -1.73 34.37
C ARG A 873 24.28 -2.14 33.05
N LEU A 874 24.84 -3.11 32.32
CA LEU A 874 24.26 -3.62 31.07
C LEU A 874 22.97 -4.41 31.30
N GLU A 875 22.87 -5.13 32.42
CA GLU A 875 21.64 -5.84 32.83
C GLU A 875 20.56 -4.88 33.36
N GLU A 876 20.99 -3.87 34.12
CA GLU A 876 20.14 -2.79 34.62
C GLU A 876 19.65 -1.89 33.48
N GLN A 877 20.49 -1.57 32.50
CA GLN A 877 20.14 -0.80 31.31
C GLN A 877 19.12 -1.55 30.45
N ARG A 878 19.22 -2.88 30.31
CA ARG A 878 18.18 -3.70 29.66
C ARG A 878 16.87 -3.73 30.44
N ARG A 879 16.91 -3.78 31.78
CA ARG A 879 15.68 -3.69 32.61
C ARG A 879 15.05 -2.30 32.54
N LEU A 880 15.86 -1.24 32.56
CA LEU A 880 15.42 0.15 32.43
C LEU A 880 14.86 0.42 31.03
N GLU A 881 15.44 -0.13 29.96
CA GLU A 881 14.88 -0.06 28.60
C GLU A 881 13.53 -0.80 28.48
N ASP A 882 13.39 -1.96 29.14
CA ASP A 882 12.13 -2.70 29.20
C ASP A 882 11.06 -1.99 30.06
N GLU A 883 11.44 -1.32 31.16
CA GLU A 883 10.55 -0.51 32.00
C GLU A 883 10.18 0.81 31.34
N GLU A 884 11.12 1.47 30.67
CA GLU A 884 10.90 2.70 29.90
C GLU A 884 10.00 2.41 28.69
N GLY A 885 10.16 1.25 28.07
CA GLY A 885 9.22 0.75 27.05
C GLY A 885 7.79 0.57 27.58
N ARG A 886 7.62 0.08 28.82
CA ARG A 886 6.30 -0.04 29.47
C ARG A 886 5.73 1.32 29.86
N ARG A 887 6.53 2.20 30.46
CA ARG A 887 6.13 3.59 30.81
C ARG A 887 5.77 4.41 29.57
N GLN A 888 6.48 4.23 28.46
CA GLN A 888 6.16 4.89 27.19
C GLN A 888 4.87 4.36 26.57
N ALA A 889 4.63 3.04 26.61
CA ALA A 889 3.37 2.45 26.17
C ALA A 889 2.17 2.96 27.01
N GLU A 890 2.36 3.08 28.32
CA GLU A 890 1.37 3.63 29.26
C GLU A 890 1.08 5.12 28.99
N LEU A 891 2.13 5.93 28.79
CA LEU A 891 1.99 7.35 28.44
C LEU A 891 1.30 7.55 27.08
N ILE A 892 1.52 6.66 26.11
CA ILE A 892 0.84 6.70 24.80
C ILE A 892 -0.64 6.34 24.92
N GLU A 893 -0.97 5.35 25.74
CA GLU A 893 -2.35 4.94 25.98
C GLU A 893 -3.15 6.04 26.71
N VAL A 894 -2.54 6.67 27.72
CA VAL A 894 -3.12 7.82 28.44
C VAL A 894 -3.27 9.04 27.52
N LYS A 895 -2.27 9.37 26.69
CA LYS A 895 -2.38 10.48 25.74
C LYS A 895 -3.48 10.26 24.69
N ARG A 896 -3.61 9.04 24.17
CA ARG A 896 -4.71 8.69 23.25
C ARG A 896 -6.07 8.81 23.91
N ALA A 897 -6.20 8.40 25.16
CA ALA A 897 -7.44 8.57 25.92
C ALA A 897 -7.78 10.05 26.14
N GLN A 898 -6.79 10.88 26.48
CA GLN A 898 -6.96 12.32 26.63
C GLN A 898 -7.33 13.03 25.31
N GLU A 899 -6.72 12.65 24.19
CA GLU A 899 -7.08 13.19 22.86
C GLU A 899 -8.50 12.81 22.44
N ILE A 900 -8.94 11.57 22.72
CA ILE A 900 -10.31 11.14 22.48
C ILE A 900 -11.28 11.93 23.35
N GLN A 901 -10.91 12.18 24.62
CA GLN A 901 -11.72 12.97 25.54
C GLN A 901 -11.86 14.44 25.07
N LEU A 902 -10.77 15.09 24.68
CA LEU A 902 -10.78 16.46 24.16
C LEU A 902 -11.61 16.59 22.87
N LYS A 903 -11.59 15.57 21.99
CA LYS A 903 -12.44 15.54 20.79
C LYS A 903 -13.92 15.43 21.13
N LEU A 904 -14.28 14.54 22.06
CA LEU A 904 -15.66 14.36 22.49
C LEU A 904 -16.20 15.60 23.24
N GLU A 905 -15.35 16.25 24.05
CA GLU A 905 -15.70 17.50 24.74
C GLU A 905 -15.88 18.68 23.76
N ALA A 906 -15.05 18.76 22.71
CA ALA A 906 -15.20 19.76 21.65
C ALA A 906 -16.47 19.53 20.81
N GLU A 907 -16.79 18.27 20.50
CA GLU A 907 -18.03 17.90 19.79
C GLU A 907 -19.28 18.14 20.65
N ALA A 908 -19.21 17.95 21.96
CA ALA A 908 -20.29 18.26 22.90
C ALA A 908 -20.59 19.77 22.93
N LYS A 909 -19.55 20.61 23.01
CA LYS A 909 -19.70 22.09 22.97
C LYS A 909 -20.30 22.59 21.66
N ALA A 910 -19.88 22.04 20.52
CA ALA A 910 -20.43 22.41 19.21
C ALA A 910 -21.94 22.05 19.07
N ARG A 911 -22.41 21.05 19.82
CA ARG A 911 -23.81 20.61 19.79
C ARG A 911 -24.73 21.39 20.74
N GLU A 912 -24.19 21.99 21.81
CA GLU A 912 -24.96 22.91 22.65
C GLU A 912 -25.47 24.12 21.86
N GLU A 913 -24.68 24.65 20.93
CA GLU A 913 -25.10 25.72 20.00
C GLU A 913 -26.13 25.27 18.96
N GLN A 914 -26.17 23.97 18.63
CA GLN A 914 -27.15 23.41 17.69
C GLN A 914 -28.49 23.11 18.37
N ARG A 915 -28.48 22.81 19.68
CA ARG A 915 -29.65 22.50 20.50
C ARG A 915 -30.60 23.68 20.68
N SER A 916 -30.12 24.91 20.59
CA SER A 916 -30.94 26.13 20.64
C SER A 916 -31.77 26.34 19.36
N LYS A 917 -31.22 25.99 18.19
CA LYS A 917 -31.93 26.00 16.90
C LYS A 917 -32.97 24.88 16.78
N GLU A 918 -32.64 23.68 17.26
CA GLU A 918 -33.59 22.56 17.29
C GLU A 918 -34.81 22.84 18.20
N LEU A 919 -34.65 23.67 19.24
CA LEU A 919 -35.74 24.05 20.15
C LEU A 919 -36.73 25.04 19.51
N GLU A 920 -36.30 25.84 18.53
CA GLU A 920 -37.14 26.77 17.77
C GLU A 920 -37.99 25.99 16.74
N GLU A 921 -37.36 25.10 15.98
CA GLU A 921 -38.03 24.23 14.99
C GLU A 921 -39.01 23.21 15.61
N ALA A 922 -38.90 22.94 16.91
CA ALA A 922 -39.83 22.10 17.67
C ALA A 922 -41.12 22.85 18.02
N LYS A 923 -41.06 24.17 18.25
CA LYS A 923 -42.23 25.00 18.53
C LYS A 923 -43.10 25.16 17.28
N ASP A 924 -42.49 25.39 16.12
CA ASP A 924 -43.19 25.50 14.83
C ASP A 924 -43.92 24.19 14.46
N ALA A 925 -43.34 23.04 14.83
CA ALA A 925 -43.98 21.74 14.58
C ALA A 925 -45.15 21.46 15.53
N GLU A 926 -45.11 21.99 16.74
CA GLU A 926 -46.19 21.87 17.72
C GLU A 926 -47.39 22.74 17.31
N GLU A 927 -47.14 23.90 16.71
CA GLU A 927 -48.17 24.78 16.13
C GLU A 927 -48.87 24.12 14.93
N ALA A 928 -48.10 23.55 13.99
CA ALA A 928 -48.65 22.81 12.85
C ALA A 928 -49.48 21.56 13.25
N ALA A 929 -49.18 20.94 14.40
CA ALA A 929 -49.97 19.81 14.91
C ALA A 929 -51.32 20.26 15.50
N LYS A 930 -51.37 21.43 16.13
CA LYS A 930 -52.63 22.04 16.62
C LYS A 930 -53.54 22.43 15.47
N GLU A 931 -53.00 23.04 14.41
CA GLU A 931 -53.75 23.36 13.19
C GLU A 931 -54.36 22.10 12.53
N ALA A 932 -53.60 21.00 12.49
CA ALA A 932 -54.09 19.73 11.94
C ALA A 932 -55.18 19.08 12.82
N GLU A 933 -55.13 19.26 14.14
CA GLU A 933 -56.16 18.78 15.06
C GLU A 933 -57.47 19.59 14.92
N GLU A 934 -57.36 20.92 14.77
CA GLU A 934 -58.51 21.79 14.48
C GLU A 934 -59.16 21.45 13.13
N ALA A 935 -58.37 21.17 12.10
CA ALA A 935 -58.86 20.74 10.79
C ALA A 935 -59.59 19.38 10.83
N GLU A 936 -59.10 18.40 11.61
CA GLU A 936 -59.79 17.12 11.80
C GLU A 936 -61.14 17.31 12.51
N ASN A 937 -61.18 18.16 13.54
CA ASN A 937 -62.41 18.42 14.29
C ASN A 937 -63.46 19.14 13.43
N GLN A 938 -63.03 20.08 12.59
CA GLN A 938 -63.91 20.75 11.63
C GLN A 938 -64.44 19.77 10.56
N ALA A 939 -63.59 18.89 10.01
CA ALA A 939 -64.00 17.89 9.03
C ALA A 939 -64.96 16.82 9.62
N LYS A 940 -64.79 16.45 10.90
CA LYS A 940 -65.75 15.57 11.61
C LYS A 940 -67.12 16.22 11.75
N LYS A 941 -67.16 17.51 12.12
CA LYS A 941 -68.40 18.27 12.25
C LYS A 941 -69.13 18.36 10.90
N GLU A 942 -68.40 18.64 9.82
CA GLU A 942 -68.94 18.63 8.45
C GLU A 942 -69.49 17.25 8.05
N ALA A 943 -68.84 16.16 8.47
CA ALA A 943 -69.31 14.80 8.22
C ALA A 943 -70.59 14.47 9.01
N GLU A 944 -70.69 14.89 10.27
CA GLU A 944 -71.90 14.72 11.09
C GLU A 944 -73.09 15.51 10.54
N GLU A 945 -72.86 16.76 10.11
CA GLU A 945 -73.85 17.60 9.45
C GLU A 945 -74.32 16.99 8.11
N ALA A 946 -73.40 16.41 7.33
CA ALA A 946 -73.74 15.71 6.08
C ALA A 946 -74.51 14.41 6.32
N ILE A 947 -74.25 13.69 7.42
CA ILE A 947 -75.01 12.51 7.83
C ILE A 947 -76.44 12.90 8.24
N GLU A 948 -76.62 13.99 8.99
CA GLU A 948 -77.94 14.51 9.37
C GLU A 948 -78.72 15.04 8.16
N ALA A 949 -78.06 15.71 7.22
CA ALA A 949 -78.67 16.12 5.95
C ALA A 949 -79.15 14.92 5.13
N ALA A 950 -78.37 13.82 5.08
CA ALA A 950 -78.76 12.59 4.40
C ALA A 950 -79.97 11.89 5.06
N LYS A 951 -80.17 12.02 6.37
CA LYS A 951 -81.37 11.49 7.08
C LYS A 951 -82.65 12.30 6.80
N LYS A 952 -82.52 13.58 6.47
CA LYS A 952 -83.66 14.51 6.24
C LYS A 952 -84.14 14.56 4.77
N ALA A 953 -83.41 13.96 3.83
CA ALA A 953 -83.77 13.92 2.42
C ALA A 953 -85.03 13.06 2.15
N THR A 954 -86.03 13.65 1.48
CA THR A 954 -87.34 12.98 1.27
C THR A 954 -87.54 12.48 -0.17
N THR A 955 -86.88 13.11 -1.14
CA THR A 955 -86.96 12.73 -2.56
C THR A 955 -85.77 11.86 -3.00
N ALA A 956 -85.93 11.10 -4.10
CA ALA A 956 -84.90 10.17 -4.59
C ALA A 956 -83.64 10.90 -5.09
N GLU A 957 -83.78 12.07 -5.72
CA GLU A 957 -82.66 12.90 -6.19
C GLU A 957 -81.91 13.56 -5.02
N GLU A 958 -82.62 14.02 -3.98
CA GLU A 958 -82.00 14.55 -2.76
C GLU A 958 -81.21 13.48 -2.00
N LYS A 959 -81.70 12.23 -1.97
CA LYS A 959 -80.99 11.11 -1.32
C LYS A 959 -79.67 10.78 -2.01
N GLU A 960 -79.64 10.75 -3.36
CA GLU A 960 -78.40 10.47 -4.10
C GLU A 960 -77.37 11.62 -3.95
N ALA A 961 -77.84 12.87 -4.01
CA ALA A 961 -76.97 14.03 -3.80
C ALA A 961 -76.42 14.09 -2.37
N ALA A 962 -77.26 13.82 -1.36
CA ALA A 962 -76.85 13.77 0.04
C ALA A 962 -75.91 12.59 0.33
N GLU A 963 -76.08 11.43 -0.31
CA GLU A 963 -75.18 10.28 -0.15
C GLU A 963 -73.80 10.51 -0.79
N LYS A 964 -73.74 11.19 -1.95
CA LYS A 964 -72.46 11.65 -2.54
C LYS A 964 -71.77 12.70 -1.66
N ALA A 965 -72.52 13.66 -1.10
CA ALA A 965 -71.98 14.66 -0.19
C ALA A 965 -71.46 14.03 1.11
N ARG A 966 -72.20 13.08 1.70
CA ARG A 966 -71.81 12.31 2.87
C ARG A 966 -70.52 11.52 2.62
N LYS A 967 -70.43 10.78 1.51
CA LYS A 967 -69.23 10.01 1.16
C LYS A 967 -68.00 10.91 0.99
N LYS A 968 -68.19 12.07 0.34
CA LYS A 968 -67.12 13.08 0.19
C LYS A 968 -66.68 13.67 1.53
N ALA A 969 -67.60 13.91 2.46
CA ALA A 969 -67.28 14.40 3.80
C ALA A 969 -66.60 13.33 4.67
N GLU A 970 -67.04 12.06 4.59
CA GLU A 970 -66.39 10.92 5.26
C GLU A 970 -64.96 10.69 4.73
N ASP A 971 -64.75 10.79 3.42
CA ASP A 971 -63.43 10.68 2.79
C ASP A 971 -62.50 11.86 3.18
N LYS A 972 -63.05 13.09 3.28
CA LYS A 972 -62.31 14.28 3.76
C LYS A 972 -61.90 14.12 5.24
N ALA A 973 -62.81 13.70 6.10
CA ALA A 973 -62.53 13.45 7.52
C ALA A 973 -61.49 12.33 7.72
N LYS A 974 -61.53 11.30 6.86
CA LYS A 974 -60.50 10.25 6.86
C LYS A 974 -59.14 10.80 6.44
N ALA A 975 -59.06 11.60 5.39
CA ALA A 975 -57.80 12.19 4.93
C ALA A 975 -57.15 13.10 5.99
N GLU A 976 -57.93 13.94 6.66
CA GLU A 976 -57.42 14.82 7.74
C GLU A 976 -56.95 14.02 8.96
N ARG A 977 -57.65 12.94 9.32
CA ARG A 977 -57.21 12.03 10.39
C ARG A 977 -55.87 11.37 10.08
N GLU A 978 -55.61 10.99 8.83
CA GLU A 978 -54.32 10.43 8.41
C GLU A 978 -53.20 11.48 8.46
N SER A 979 -53.53 12.74 8.14
CA SER A 979 -52.62 13.91 8.25
C SER A 979 -52.22 14.18 9.71
N ARG A 980 -53.18 14.20 10.64
CA ARG A 980 -52.91 14.36 12.08
C ARG A 980 -51.98 13.28 12.62
N ILE A 981 -52.22 12.01 12.29
CA ILE A 981 -51.39 10.89 12.78
C ILE A 981 -49.94 11.01 12.29
N ARG A 982 -49.73 11.47 11.04
CA ARG A 982 -48.38 11.75 10.50
C ARG A 982 -47.72 12.93 11.21
N ASN A 983 -48.45 14.02 11.44
CA ASN A 983 -47.92 15.21 12.13
C ASN A 983 -47.59 14.90 13.59
N ASN A 984 -48.42 14.14 14.30
CA ASN A 984 -48.13 13.67 15.67
C ASN A 984 -46.87 12.80 15.74
N LEU A 985 -46.62 11.95 14.74
CA LEU A 985 -45.37 11.18 14.66
C LEU A 985 -44.15 12.09 14.45
N LYS A 986 -44.26 13.11 13.59
CA LYS A 986 -43.19 14.10 13.37
C LYS A 986 -42.89 14.92 14.63
N VAL A 987 -43.93 15.35 15.34
CA VAL A 987 -43.78 16.04 16.64
C VAL A 987 -43.11 15.11 17.66
N ALA A 988 -43.52 13.84 17.72
CA ALA A 988 -42.89 12.89 18.62
C ALA A 988 -41.39 12.70 18.31
N ILE A 989 -41.01 12.55 17.03
CA ILE A 989 -39.62 12.45 16.57
C ILE A 989 -38.80 13.67 16.99
N LYS A 990 -39.35 14.88 16.82
CA LYS A 990 -38.70 16.13 17.23
C LYS A 990 -38.56 16.25 18.74
N SER A 991 -39.57 15.82 19.51
CA SER A 991 -39.54 15.85 20.98
C SER A 991 -38.49 14.90 21.60
N LYS A 992 -38.06 13.86 20.86
CA LYS A 992 -37.12 12.82 21.31
C LYS A 992 -37.55 12.08 22.60
N GLU A 993 -38.77 12.28 23.10
CA GLU A 993 -39.31 11.65 24.31
C GLU A 993 -39.77 10.21 24.05
N LYS A 994 -39.16 9.24 24.73
CA LYS A 994 -39.44 7.80 24.54
C LYS A 994 -40.93 7.45 24.62
N LYS A 995 -41.67 7.96 25.62
CA LYS A 995 -43.09 7.63 25.84
C LYS A 995 -44.01 8.17 24.74
N LYS A 996 -43.80 9.42 24.31
CA LYS A 996 -44.58 10.04 23.22
C LYS A 996 -44.29 9.33 21.89
N LEU A 997 -43.04 8.95 21.66
CA LEU A 997 -42.61 8.23 20.46
C LEU A 997 -43.20 6.82 20.37
N GLU A 998 -43.22 6.08 21.48
CA GLU A 998 -43.86 4.77 21.56
C GLU A 998 -45.38 4.85 21.30
N SER A 999 -46.06 5.85 21.88
CA SER A 999 -47.50 6.09 21.66
C SER A 999 -47.80 6.46 20.20
N ALA A 1000 -47.05 7.38 19.61
CA ALA A 1000 -47.26 7.83 18.23
C ALA A 1000 -46.97 6.71 17.21
N ILE A 1001 -45.94 5.89 17.43
CA ILE A 1001 -45.65 4.72 16.57
C ILE A 1001 -46.75 3.66 16.70
N GLN A 1002 -47.30 3.45 17.89
CA GLN A 1002 -48.43 2.54 18.08
C GLN A 1002 -49.69 3.05 17.37
N GLU A 1003 -49.99 4.35 17.45
CA GLU A 1003 -51.13 4.96 16.75
C GLU A 1003 -50.96 4.88 15.22
N PHE A 1004 -49.76 5.15 14.70
CA PHE A 1004 -49.40 5.01 13.28
C PHE A 1004 -49.57 3.57 12.77
N LYS A 1005 -49.10 2.58 13.55
CA LYS A 1005 -49.25 1.15 13.22
C LYS A 1005 -50.70 0.68 13.28
N LYS A 1006 -51.48 1.17 14.26
CA LYS A 1006 -52.91 0.84 14.41
C LYS A 1006 -53.74 1.40 13.25
N ALA A 1007 -53.36 2.54 12.70
CA ALA A 1007 -53.98 3.16 11.53
C ALA A 1007 -53.63 2.49 10.18
N LYS A 1008 -52.68 1.54 10.14
CA LYS A 1008 -52.23 0.82 8.94
C LYS A 1008 -51.73 1.75 7.79
N LEU A 1009 -51.12 2.87 8.15
CA LEU A 1009 -50.57 3.83 7.19
C LEU A 1009 -49.26 3.30 6.56
N LYS A 1010 -49.01 3.67 5.29
CA LYS A 1010 -47.74 3.38 4.60
C LYS A 1010 -46.70 4.45 4.93
N ASP A 1011 -45.48 4.02 5.25
CA ASP A 1011 -44.33 4.89 5.52
C ASP A 1011 -43.75 5.44 4.21
N THR A 1012 -44.33 6.53 3.70
CA THR A 1012 -43.86 7.18 2.46
C THR A 1012 -42.66 8.11 2.68
N ASP A 1013 -42.59 8.71 3.87
CA ASP A 1013 -41.67 9.82 4.17
C ASP A 1013 -40.47 9.35 5.03
N GLY A 1014 -40.48 8.10 5.50
CA GLY A 1014 -39.42 7.49 6.31
C GLY A 1014 -39.51 7.84 7.81
N ASP A 1015 -40.58 8.52 8.23
CA ASP A 1015 -40.79 8.97 9.61
C ASP A 1015 -40.94 7.78 10.58
N LEU A 1016 -41.58 6.69 10.15
CA LEU A 1016 -41.72 5.49 11.00
C LEU A 1016 -40.34 4.84 11.24
N ALA A 1017 -39.50 4.75 10.20
CA ALA A 1017 -38.14 4.25 10.33
C ALA A 1017 -37.26 5.16 11.21
N ALA A 1018 -37.42 6.49 11.10
CA ALA A 1018 -36.74 7.47 11.94
C ALA A 1018 -37.15 7.33 13.42
N GLY A 1019 -38.45 7.17 13.70
CA GLY A 1019 -38.96 6.91 15.05
C GLY A 1019 -38.43 5.59 15.63
N GLU A 1020 -38.48 4.49 14.87
CA GLU A 1020 -37.96 3.20 15.35
C GLU A 1020 -36.44 3.22 15.64
N ARG A 1021 -35.67 4.04 14.90
CA ARG A 1021 -34.25 4.26 15.16
C ARG A 1021 -34.02 4.97 16.51
N LEU A 1022 -34.82 5.97 16.86
CA LEU A 1022 -34.74 6.67 18.14
C LEU A 1022 -35.11 5.78 19.34
N ILE A 1023 -36.06 4.85 19.18
CA ILE A 1023 -36.34 3.85 20.24
C ILE A 1023 -35.14 2.94 20.48
N LYS A 1024 -34.49 2.47 19.42
CA LYS A 1024 -33.28 1.62 19.53
C LYS A 1024 -32.13 2.36 20.20
N MET A 1025 -31.98 3.65 19.94
CA MET A 1025 -31.02 4.51 20.63
C MET A 1025 -31.32 4.58 22.14
N HIS A 1026 -32.57 4.85 22.54
CA HIS A 1026 -32.98 4.87 23.95
C HIS A 1026 -32.79 3.53 24.66
N GLN A 1027 -33.00 2.40 23.98
CA GLN A 1027 -32.72 1.07 24.51
C GLN A 1027 -31.22 0.82 24.71
N ALA A 1028 -30.40 1.23 23.74
CA ALA A 1028 -28.95 1.14 23.84
C ALA A 1028 -28.40 2.02 24.97
N LYS A 1029 -28.97 3.22 25.16
CA LYS A 1029 -28.68 4.12 26.29
C LYS A 1029 -28.90 3.44 27.63
N GLY A 1030 -30.09 2.84 27.81
CA GLY A 1030 -30.44 2.13 29.05
C GLY A 1030 -29.48 0.97 29.35
N ALA A 1031 -29.16 0.15 28.33
CA ALA A 1031 -28.22 -0.96 28.48
C ALA A 1031 -26.80 -0.50 28.84
N LEU A 1032 -26.33 0.63 28.28
CA LEU A 1032 -25.03 1.20 28.62
C LEU A 1032 -24.98 1.64 30.08
N VAL A 1033 -25.99 2.39 30.54
CA VAL A 1033 -26.08 2.84 31.94
C VAL A 1033 -26.18 1.66 32.91
N ASP A 1034 -26.94 0.61 32.57
CA ASP A 1034 -27.05 -0.59 33.40
C ASP A 1034 -25.73 -1.37 33.50
N THR A 1035 -24.95 -1.43 32.41
CA THR A 1035 -23.63 -2.10 32.43
C THR A 1035 -22.57 -1.28 33.16
N MET A 1036 -22.64 0.06 33.09
CA MET A 1036 -21.82 0.95 33.92
C MET A 1036 -22.06 0.71 35.41
N LYS A 1037 -23.32 0.54 35.84
CA LYS A 1037 -23.66 0.18 37.23
C LYS A 1037 -23.10 -1.18 37.65
N LYS A 1038 -23.04 -2.16 36.73
CA LYS A 1038 -22.52 -3.51 37.01
C LYS A 1038 -20.99 -3.59 37.07
N ARG A 1039 -20.26 -2.60 36.55
CA ARG A 1039 -18.78 -2.51 36.54
C ARG A 1039 -18.03 -3.76 36.05
N LYS A 1040 -18.66 -4.58 35.21
CA LYS A 1040 -18.01 -5.73 34.58
C LYS A 1040 -17.42 -5.30 33.24
N LEU A 1041 -16.09 -5.38 33.13
CA LEU A 1041 -15.36 -4.97 31.93
C LEU A 1041 -15.93 -5.62 30.65
N SER A 1042 -16.19 -6.93 30.68
CA SER A 1042 -16.72 -7.67 29.53
C SER A 1042 -18.12 -7.22 29.08
N ASP A 1043 -18.96 -6.78 30.01
CA ASP A 1043 -20.33 -6.39 29.72
C ASP A 1043 -20.38 -4.93 29.25
N LEU A 1044 -19.53 -4.08 29.84
CA LEU A 1044 -19.33 -2.69 29.43
C LEU A 1044 -18.74 -2.59 28.02
N GLU A 1045 -17.73 -3.43 27.69
CA GLU A 1045 -17.17 -3.49 26.33
C GLU A 1045 -18.21 -3.90 25.28
N LYS A 1046 -19.08 -4.86 25.62
CA LYS A 1046 -20.19 -5.28 24.73
C LYS A 1046 -21.21 -4.18 24.54
N ALA A 1047 -21.59 -3.46 25.60
CA ALA A 1047 -22.55 -2.35 25.53
C ALA A 1047 -22.00 -1.18 24.71
N VAL A 1048 -20.74 -0.77 24.96
CA VAL A 1048 -20.05 0.25 24.16
C VAL A 1048 -20.00 -0.17 22.70
N THR A 1049 -19.60 -1.41 22.40
CA THR A 1049 -19.55 -1.94 21.02
C THR A 1049 -20.92 -1.94 20.34
N ALA A 1050 -22.00 -2.25 21.09
CA ALA A 1050 -23.36 -2.20 20.57
C ALA A 1050 -23.78 -0.77 20.19
N VAL A 1051 -23.41 0.23 21.01
CA VAL A 1051 -23.62 1.66 20.72
C VAL A 1051 -22.84 2.10 19.47
N LYS A 1052 -21.56 1.67 19.34
CA LYS A 1052 -20.73 1.94 18.14
C LYS A 1052 -21.35 1.36 16.88
N LYS A 1053 -21.77 0.09 16.95
CA LYS A 1053 -22.38 -0.62 15.81
C LYS A 1053 -23.72 -0.03 15.39
N GLY A 1054 -24.46 0.55 16.34
CA GLY A 1054 -25.70 1.28 16.08
C GLY A 1054 -25.49 2.70 15.50
N GLY A 1055 -24.26 3.21 15.51
CA GLY A 1055 -23.94 4.57 15.08
C GLY A 1055 -24.53 5.64 16.00
N PHE A 1056 -24.72 5.33 17.29
CA PHE A 1056 -25.34 6.22 18.27
C PHE A 1056 -24.31 6.93 19.16
N GLU A 1057 -23.01 6.81 18.87
CA GLU A 1057 -21.92 7.43 19.65
C GLU A 1057 -22.06 8.94 19.72
N VAL A 1058 -22.44 9.53 18.58
CA VAL A 1058 -22.66 10.98 18.47
C VAL A 1058 -23.85 11.39 19.33
N ASP A 1059 -24.88 10.56 19.45
CA ASP A 1059 -26.15 10.90 20.12
C ASP A 1059 -26.13 10.83 21.66
N MET A 1060 -25.06 10.26 22.25
CA MET A 1060 -24.91 10.06 23.70
C MET A 1060 -23.48 10.35 24.19
N PRO A 1061 -22.97 11.59 24.04
CA PRO A 1061 -21.57 11.90 24.28
C PRO A 1061 -21.19 11.77 25.76
N GLU A 1062 -22.05 12.23 26.69
CA GLU A 1062 -21.78 12.19 28.14
C GLU A 1062 -21.69 10.76 28.67
N GLU A 1063 -22.65 9.91 28.33
CA GLU A 1063 -22.67 8.51 28.77
C GLU A 1063 -21.50 7.73 28.16
N MET A 1064 -21.12 8.05 26.92
CA MET A 1064 -19.95 7.45 26.28
C MET A 1064 -18.63 7.90 26.92
N ILE A 1065 -18.50 9.17 27.32
CA ILE A 1065 -17.34 9.67 28.07
C ILE A 1065 -17.24 8.94 29.42
N GLN A 1066 -18.34 8.86 30.16
CA GLN A 1066 -18.37 8.16 31.45
C GLN A 1066 -18.05 6.66 31.30
N ALA A 1067 -18.64 5.99 30.30
CA ALA A 1067 -18.37 4.58 30.02
C ALA A 1067 -16.90 4.34 29.62
N ASN A 1068 -16.31 5.21 28.80
CA ASN A 1068 -14.91 5.10 28.40
C ASN A 1068 -13.96 5.35 29.59
N LYS A 1069 -14.24 6.35 30.43
CA LYS A 1069 -13.48 6.60 31.67
C LYS A 1069 -13.51 5.37 32.58
N LEU A 1070 -14.69 4.81 32.82
CA LEU A 1070 -14.86 3.60 33.63
C LEU A 1070 -14.14 2.38 33.00
N MET A 1071 -14.19 2.22 31.68
CA MET A 1071 -13.52 1.14 30.97
C MET A 1071 -11.98 1.22 31.10
N ILE A 1072 -11.39 2.42 31.00
CA ILE A 1072 -9.95 2.63 31.19
C ILE A 1072 -9.54 2.21 32.60
N ARG A 1073 -10.32 2.61 33.60
CA ARG A 1073 -10.08 2.28 35.02
C ARG A 1073 -10.14 0.77 35.26
N LEU A 1074 -11.21 0.11 34.81
CA LEU A 1074 -11.36 -1.34 34.94
C LEU A 1074 -10.24 -2.11 34.23
N LYS A 1075 -9.75 -1.62 33.08
CA LYS A 1075 -8.59 -2.20 32.39
C LYS A 1075 -7.29 -2.03 33.16
N ARG A 1076 -7.08 -0.87 33.81
CA ARG A 1076 -5.92 -0.62 34.68
C ARG A 1076 -5.91 -1.61 35.85
N LEU A 1077 -7.05 -1.78 36.54
CA LEU A 1077 -7.16 -2.71 37.66
C LEU A 1077 -6.91 -4.17 37.24
N GLU A 1078 -7.46 -4.62 36.11
CA GLU A 1078 -7.23 -5.97 35.61
C GLU A 1078 -5.75 -6.21 35.26
N ARG A 1079 -5.08 -5.21 34.68
CA ARG A 1079 -3.64 -5.24 34.38
C ARG A 1079 -2.81 -5.42 35.65
N LEU A 1080 -3.08 -4.61 36.68
CA LEU A 1080 -2.37 -4.69 37.98
C LEU A 1080 -2.53 -6.08 38.63
N ARG A 1081 -3.72 -6.69 38.54
CA ARG A 1081 -3.94 -8.08 39.00
C ARG A 1081 -3.14 -9.09 38.19
N GLN A 1082 -3.09 -8.93 36.87
CA GLN A 1082 -2.35 -9.82 35.97
C GLN A 1082 -0.83 -9.75 36.21
N GLU A 1083 -0.29 -8.58 36.54
CA GLU A 1083 1.12 -8.41 36.89
C GLU A 1083 1.50 -9.21 38.14
N VAL A 1084 0.67 -9.16 39.19
CA VAL A 1084 0.86 -9.97 40.40
C VAL A 1084 0.71 -11.47 40.10
N GLN A 1085 -0.23 -11.86 39.22
CA GLN A 1085 -0.38 -13.26 38.80
C GLN A 1085 0.86 -13.78 38.06
N ASN A 1086 1.45 -12.95 37.21
CA ASN A 1086 2.59 -13.30 36.37
C ASN A 1086 3.93 -13.30 37.13
N LEU A 1087 3.97 -12.86 38.39
CA LEU A 1087 5.17 -12.95 39.23
C LEU A 1087 5.69 -14.38 39.27
N LYS A 1088 6.99 -14.57 39.04
CA LYS A 1088 7.62 -15.90 39.16
C LYS A 1088 7.46 -16.41 40.60
N GLN A 1089 7.25 -17.71 40.76
CA GLN A 1089 7.12 -18.31 42.10
C GLN A 1089 8.40 -18.12 42.93
N SER A 1090 9.56 -18.05 42.28
CA SER A 1090 10.85 -17.73 42.89
C SER A 1090 10.88 -16.35 43.55
N THR A 1091 10.23 -15.34 42.96
CA THR A 1091 10.16 -13.97 43.50
C THR A 1091 9.24 -13.89 44.72
N VAL A 1092 8.17 -14.68 44.76
CA VAL A 1092 7.34 -14.79 45.97
C VAL A 1092 8.06 -15.60 47.05
N ALA A 1093 8.86 -16.60 46.66
CA ALA A 1093 9.71 -17.35 47.57
C ALA A 1093 10.84 -16.48 48.16
N GLU A 1094 11.40 -15.53 47.39
CA GLU A 1094 12.36 -14.52 47.86
C GLU A 1094 11.76 -13.69 48.99
N ILE A 1095 10.58 -13.10 48.80
CA ILE A 1095 9.89 -12.33 49.84
C ILE A 1095 9.68 -13.19 51.10
N ARG A 1096 9.35 -14.47 50.94
CA ARG A 1096 9.21 -15.37 52.09
C ARG A 1096 10.54 -15.70 52.77
N SER A 1097 11.65 -15.72 52.05
CA SER A 1097 12.95 -16.21 52.53
C SER A 1097 13.66 -15.27 53.52
N TYR A 1098 13.26 -13.99 53.62
CA TYR A 1098 13.88 -13.05 54.54
C TYR A 1098 13.70 -13.50 56.00
N SER A 1099 14.81 -13.73 56.70
CA SER A 1099 14.80 -13.96 58.15
C SER A 1099 14.48 -12.67 58.93
N LYS A 1100 15.00 -11.54 58.44
CA LYS A 1100 14.67 -10.18 58.88
C LYS A 1100 14.41 -9.32 57.62
N PRO A 1101 13.15 -8.96 57.33
CA PRO A 1101 12.83 -8.24 56.11
C PRO A 1101 13.33 -6.79 56.18
N PRO A 1102 13.75 -6.21 55.04
CA PRO A 1102 13.88 -4.76 54.93
C PRO A 1102 12.56 -4.06 55.29
N ALA A 1103 12.64 -2.88 55.92
CA ALA A 1103 11.47 -2.15 56.40
C ALA A 1103 10.43 -1.91 55.29
N ALA A 1104 10.89 -1.50 54.10
CA ALA A 1104 10.05 -1.31 52.92
C ALA A 1104 9.26 -2.57 52.54
N VAL A 1105 9.93 -3.73 52.47
CA VAL A 1105 9.29 -5.01 52.12
C VAL A 1105 8.24 -5.40 53.16
N HIS A 1106 8.54 -5.22 54.46
CA HIS A 1106 7.59 -5.55 55.51
C HIS A 1106 6.35 -4.65 55.46
N GLN A 1107 6.53 -3.34 55.33
CA GLN A 1107 5.44 -2.36 55.30
C GLN A 1107 4.53 -2.53 54.08
N VAL A 1108 5.11 -2.81 52.90
CA VAL A 1108 4.33 -3.09 51.69
C VAL A 1108 3.48 -4.34 51.84
N MET A 1109 4.03 -5.40 52.45
CA MET A 1109 3.27 -6.61 52.70
C MET A 1109 2.16 -6.41 53.75
N ILE A 1110 2.39 -5.56 54.76
CA ILE A 1110 1.35 -5.16 55.72
C ILE A 1110 0.20 -4.47 54.98
N ALA A 1111 0.49 -3.44 54.18
CA ALA A 1111 -0.52 -2.72 53.40
C ALA A 1111 -1.28 -3.66 52.45
N THR A 1112 -0.57 -4.54 51.75
CA THR A 1112 -1.16 -5.54 50.85
C THR A 1112 -2.15 -6.45 51.59
N TYR A 1113 -1.76 -7.02 52.73
CA TYR A 1113 -2.64 -7.91 53.49
C TYR A 1113 -3.77 -7.15 54.21
N LEU A 1114 -3.57 -5.88 54.56
CA LEU A 1114 -4.62 -5.01 55.08
C LEU A 1114 -5.74 -4.81 54.05
N LEU A 1115 -5.37 -4.51 52.80
CA LEU A 1115 -6.31 -4.39 51.67
C LEU A 1115 -7.01 -5.71 51.34
N LEU A 1116 -6.34 -6.86 51.58
CA LEU A 1116 -6.94 -8.19 51.44
C LEU A 1116 -7.84 -8.59 52.63
N GLY A 1117 -8.04 -7.71 53.62
CA GLY A 1117 -8.97 -7.90 54.74
C GLY A 1117 -8.38 -8.60 55.98
N ASN A 1118 -7.06 -8.65 56.13
CA ASN A 1118 -6.43 -9.20 57.34
C ASN A 1118 -6.19 -8.08 58.37
N PRO A 1119 -6.38 -8.32 59.67
CA PRO A 1119 -6.19 -7.29 60.69
C PRO A 1119 -4.71 -6.93 60.86
N GLU A 1120 -4.42 -5.64 61.08
CA GLU A 1120 -3.05 -5.12 61.22
C GLU A 1120 -2.25 -5.81 62.35
N LYS A 1121 -2.93 -6.30 63.40
CA LYS A 1121 -2.29 -7.03 64.51
C LYS A 1121 -1.63 -8.33 64.06
N GLU A 1122 -2.16 -9.01 63.04
CA GLU A 1122 -1.62 -10.26 62.50
C GLU A 1122 -0.46 -10.03 61.52
N THR A 1123 -0.39 -8.84 60.92
CA THR A 1123 0.62 -8.50 59.90
C THR A 1123 1.84 -7.78 60.47
N LYS A 1124 1.78 -7.30 61.73
CA LYS A 1124 2.93 -6.69 62.44
C LYS A 1124 4.10 -7.66 62.68
N ASN A 1125 3.83 -8.94 62.88
CA ASN A 1125 4.89 -9.94 63.08
C ASN A 1125 5.27 -10.58 61.74
N TRP A 1126 6.54 -10.42 61.32
CA TRP A 1126 7.02 -10.97 60.06
C TRP A 1126 6.85 -12.49 59.96
N LYS A 1127 6.99 -13.24 61.06
CA LYS A 1127 6.78 -14.71 61.04
C LYS A 1127 5.35 -15.08 60.64
N LEU A 1128 4.37 -14.27 61.04
CA LEU A 1128 2.97 -14.46 60.64
C LEU A 1128 2.76 -14.09 59.17
N VAL A 1129 3.38 -13.00 58.69
CA VAL A 1129 3.38 -12.62 57.28
C VAL A 1129 4.00 -13.72 56.41
N GLN A 1130 5.13 -14.32 56.84
CA GLN A 1130 5.75 -15.46 56.14
C GLN A 1130 4.82 -16.69 56.08
N ALA A 1131 4.06 -16.95 57.14
CA ALA A 1131 3.06 -18.01 57.16
C ALA A 1131 1.93 -17.73 56.16
N LEU A 1132 1.44 -16.49 56.09
CA LEU A 1132 0.41 -16.06 55.13
C LEU A 1132 0.91 -16.15 53.68
N VAL A 1133 2.14 -15.71 53.40
CA VAL A 1133 2.77 -15.83 52.07
C VAL A 1133 2.97 -17.30 51.68
N GLY A 1134 3.18 -18.18 52.66
CA GLY A 1134 3.35 -19.62 52.45
C GLY A 1134 2.08 -20.41 52.15
N LYS A 1135 0.88 -19.81 52.32
CA LYS A 1135 -0.40 -20.48 52.02
C LYS A 1135 -0.56 -20.72 50.52
N THR A 1136 -1.14 -21.87 50.16
CA THR A 1136 -1.39 -22.29 48.76
C THR A 1136 -2.88 -22.50 48.53
N GLY A 1137 -3.31 -22.65 47.27
CA GLY A 1137 -4.73 -22.85 46.94
C GLY A 1137 -5.58 -21.59 47.09
N LYS A 1138 -6.78 -21.71 47.68
CA LYS A 1138 -7.75 -20.59 47.84
C LYS A 1138 -7.23 -19.48 48.75
N GLU A 1139 -6.38 -19.81 49.73
CA GLU A 1139 -5.80 -18.83 50.65
C GLU A 1139 -4.45 -18.27 50.19
N GLY A 1140 -3.99 -18.65 48.99
CA GLY A 1140 -2.72 -18.18 48.45
C GLY A 1140 -2.76 -16.70 48.08
N LEU A 1141 -1.68 -15.98 48.41
CA LEU A 1141 -1.54 -14.53 48.21
C LEU A 1141 -1.93 -14.07 46.80
N LYS A 1142 -1.36 -14.68 45.75
CA LYS A 1142 -1.65 -14.32 44.35
C LYS A 1142 -3.14 -14.48 44.00
N ARG A 1143 -3.79 -15.50 44.56
CA ARG A 1143 -5.21 -15.76 44.30
C ARG A 1143 -6.11 -14.78 45.03
N ARG A 1144 -5.78 -14.45 46.28
CA ARG A 1144 -6.49 -13.40 47.04
C ARG A 1144 -6.38 -12.04 46.36
N VAL A 1145 -5.23 -11.72 45.77
CA VAL A 1145 -5.06 -10.50 44.95
C VAL A 1145 -5.95 -10.52 43.69
N LEU A 1146 -6.05 -11.65 43.00
CA LEU A 1146 -6.91 -11.79 41.81
C LEU A 1146 -8.41 -11.67 42.16
N GLU A 1147 -8.82 -12.25 43.29
CA GLU A 1147 -10.20 -12.27 43.78
C GLU A 1147 -10.59 -11.01 44.58
N CYS A 1148 -9.63 -10.10 44.85
CA CYS A 1148 -9.87 -8.86 45.57
C CYS A 1148 -10.78 -7.92 44.77
N ASP A 1149 -11.86 -7.46 45.38
CA ASP A 1149 -12.78 -6.48 44.80
C ASP A 1149 -12.58 -5.14 45.53
N PRO A 1150 -11.98 -4.11 44.87
CA PRO A 1150 -11.70 -2.82 45.50
C PRO A 1150 -12.92 -2.19 46.16
N VAL A 1151 -14.12 -2.37 45.59
CA VAL A 1151 -15.38 -1.81 46.11
C VAL A 1151 -15.74 -2.39 47.49
N LYS A 1152 -15.26 -3.60 47.81
CA LYS A 1152 -15.51 -4.27 49.10
C LYS A 1152 -14.44 -3.99 50.15
N VAL A 1153 -13.39 -3.26 49.80
CA VAL A 1153 -12.32 -2.91 50.75
C VAL A 1153 -12.84 -1.79 51.66
N PRO A 1154 -12.77 -1.96 52.99
CA PRO A 1154 -13.20 -0.90 53.91
C PRO A 1154 -12.38 0.38 53.71
N PRO A 1155 -13.01 1.57 53.60
CA PRO A 1155 -12.29 2.83 53.39
C PRO A 1155 -11.22 3.11 54.46
N ALA A 1156 -11.49 2.74 55.73
CA ALA A 1156 -10.52 2.85 56.82
C ALA A 1156 -9.26 1.99 56.60
N ALA A 1157 -9.40 0.81 55.98
CA ALA A 1157 -8.26 -0.04 55.63
C ALA A 1157 -7.48 0.55 54.45
N ALA A 1158 -8.14 1.16 53.47
CA ALA A 1158 -7.48 1.84 52.36
C ALA A 1158 -6.70 3.08 52.82
N SER A 1159 -7.28 3.95 53.65
CA SER A 1159 -6.59 5.13 54.21
C SER A 1159 -5.36 4.71 55.04
N ARG A 1160 -5.49 3.66 55.85
CA ARG A 1160 -4.35 3.15 56.63
C ARG A 1160 -3.28 2.51 55.75
N ALA A 1161 -3.65 1.79 54.68
CA ALA A 1161 -2.71 1.27 53.71
C ALA A 1161 -1.95 2.40 53.00
N LYS A 1162 -2.64 3.50 52.67
CA LYS A 1162 -2.05 4.71 52.07
C LYS A 1162 -1.00 5.34 52.97
N GLU A 1163 -1.32 5.58 54.24
CA GLU A 1163 -0.36 6.12 55.22
C GLU A 1163 0.92 5.28 55.34
N ILE A 1164 0.82 3.97 55.16
CA ILE A 1164 1.96 3.05 55.19
C ILE A 1164 2.75 3.14 53.89
N LEU A 1165 2.08 3.21 52.74
CA LEU A 1165 2.71 3.23 51.42
C LEU A 1165 3.37 4.58 51.11
N ASP A 1166 2.76 5.70 51.50
CA ASP A 1166 3.27 7.07 51.27
C ASP A 1166 4.62 7.36 51.95
N GLN A 1167 5.03 6.50 52.91
CA GLN A 1167 6.35 6.59 53.55
C GLN A 1167 7.49 6.09 52.66
N PHE A 1168 7.17 5.45 51.54
CA PHE A 1168 8.14 4.84 50.64
C PHE A 1168 7.86 5.29 49.20
N ASP A 1169 8.91 5.62 48.46
CA ASP A 1169 8.82 5.80 47.02
C ASP A 1169 8.94 4.46 46.28
N LEU A 1170 8.32 4.35 45.10
CA LEU A 1170 8.33 3.11 44.31
C LEU A 1170 9.76 2.64 43.96
N ASP A 1171 10.65 3.59 43.67
CA ASP A 1171 12.01 3.30 43.26
C ASP A 1171 12.82 2.71 44.44
N SER A 1172 12.68 3.24 45.66
CA SER A 1172 13.32 2.68 46.87
C SER A 1172 12.80 1.30 47.26
N VAL A 1173 11.51 1.00 47.04
CA VAL A 1173 10.98 -0.37 47.25
C VAL A 1173 11.54 -1.33 46.20
N ARG A 1174 11.65 -0.90 44.94
CA ARG A 1174 12.11 -1.73 43.82
C ARG A 1174 13.59 -2.08 43.91
N ASP A 1175 14.42 -1.16 44.39
CA ASP A 1175 15.85 -1.38 44.63
C ASP A 1175 16.09 -2.46 45.70
N VAL A 1176 15.13 -2.62 46.62
CA VAL A 1176 15.20 -3.60 47.71
C VAL A 1176 14.60 -4.96 47.32
N SER A 1177 13.41 -4.97 46.71
CA SER A 1177 12.82 -6.20 46.17
C SER A 1177 11.85 -5.90 45.02
N GLY A 1178 12.18 -6.41 43.83
CA GLY A 1178 11.30 -6.30 42.66
C GLY A 1178 9.94 -6.99 42.85
N GLY A 1179 9.89 -8.02 43.70
CA GLY A 1179 8.64 -8.66 44.10
C GLY A 1179 7.76 -7.74 44.93
N ALA A 1180 8.33 -7.10 45.97
CA ALA A 1180 7.61 -6.17 46.82
C ALA A 1180 7.12 -4.94 46.04
N ALA A 1181 7.91 -4.41 45.10
CA ALA A 1181 7.50 -3.30 44.25
C ALA A 1181 6.24 -3.61 43.42
N THR A 1182 6.09 -4.85 42.95
CA THR A 1182 4.88 -5.23 42.21
C THR A 1182 3.63 -5.23 43.10
N PHE A 1183 3.77 -5.65 44.37
CA PHE A 1183 2.70 -5.56 45.36
C PHE A 1183 2.42 -4.12 45.80
N TYR A 1184 3.44 -3.26 45.87
CA TYR A 1184 3.31 -1.82 46.13
C TYR A 1184 2.44 -1.15 45.08
N VAL A 1185 2.76 -1.33 43.79
CA VAL A 1185 1.99 -0.72 42.68
C VAL A 1185 0.55 -1.21 42.67
N TRP A 1186 0.33 -2.51 42.91
CA TRP A 1186 -1.01 -3.05 43.04
C TRP A 1186 -1.78 -2.43 44.23
N ALA A 1187 -1.15 -2.32 45.40
CA ALA A 1187 -1.79 -1.79 46.60
C ALA A 1187 -2.15 -0.30 46.45
N VAL A 1188 -1.26 0.51 45.86
CA VAL A 1188 -1.54 1.91 45.53
C VAL A 1188 -2.72 2.02 44.56
N GLY A 1189 -2.75 1.21 43.50
CA GLY A 1189 -3.87 1.22 42.55
C GLY A 1189 -5.22 0.81 43.15
N VAL A 1190 -5.24 -0.05 44.16
CA VAL A 1190 -6.47 -0.40 44.90
C VAL A 1190 -6.89 0.74 45.83
N VAL A 1191 -5.95 1.42 46.49
CA VAL A 1191 -6.23 2.58 47.36
C VAL A 1191 -6.83 3.73 46.56
N GLU A 1192 -6.22 4.09 45.42
CA GLU A 1192 -6.71 5.16 44.53
C GLU A 1192 -8.17 4.90 44.09
N GLU A 1193 -8.52 3.65 43.75
CA GLU A 1193 -9.89 3.31 43.36
C GLU A 1193 -10.88 3.45 44.53
N VAL A 1194 -10.48 3.10 45.75
CA VAL A 1194 -11.34 3.24 46.94
C VAL A 1194 -11.55 4.72 47.31
N GLU A 1195 -10.53 5.56 47.17
CA GLU A 1195 -10.63 7.00 47.42
C GLU A 1195 -11.55 7.71 46.41
N GLU A 1196 -11.42 7.42 45.12
CA GLU A 1196 -12.30 8.01 44.10
C GLU A 1196 -13.76 7.57 44.25
N GLU A 1197 -14.03 6.35 44.73
CA GLU A 1197 -15.40 5.92 45.01
C GLU A 1197 -16.00 6.61 46.22
N LYS A 1198 -15.17 6.90 47.23
CA LYS A 1198 -15.57 7.72 48.37
C LYS A 1198 -15.95 9.14 47.91
N GLU A 1199 -15.11 9.77 47.08
CA GLU A 1199 -15.39 11.11 46.51
C GLU A 1199 -16.71 11.11 45.71
N LYS A 1200 -16.98 10.08 44.90
CA LYS A 1200 -18.25 9.98 44.16
C LYS A 1200 -19.47 9.76 45.05
N SER A 1201 -19.34 9.01 46.14
CA SER A 1201 -20.44 8.86 47.10
C SER A 1201 -20.72 10.17 47.83
N GLU A 1202 -19.69 10.97 48.10
CA GLU A 1202 -19.80 12.30 48.72
C GLU A 1202 -20.30 13.38 47.74
N GLU A 1203 -20.06 13.25 46.43
CA GLU A 1203 -20.64 14.14 45.39
C GLU A 1203 -22.10 13.81 45.04
N GLN A 1204 -22.58 12.60 45.39
CA GLN A 1204 -23.96 12.15 45.12
C GLN A 1204 -24.92 12.31 46.31
N GLU A 1205 -24.41 12.40 47.54
CA GLU A 1205 -25.14 12.87 48.74
C GLU A 1205 -25.27 14.40 48.73
#